data_AF-A0A4R2TCC7-F1
#
_entry.id   AF-A0A4R2TCC7-F1
#
_cell.length_a   1.000
_cell.length_b   1.000
_cell.length_c   1.000
_cell.angle_alpha   90.00
_cell.angle_beta   90.00
_cell.angle_gamma   90.00
#
_symmetry.space_group_name_H-M   'P 1'
#
loop_
_entity.id
_entity.type
_entity.pdbx_description
1 polymer ?
#
loop_
_entity_poly.entity_id
_entity_poly.type
_entity_poly.pdbx_seq_one_letter_code
_entity_poly.pdbx_strand_id
1 'polypeptide(L)'
;MRRIKADLLRSATMGTGLLLAACGGGGGGGINSTPTPPSTSLPTPAPTPTPAPTPTPTPAPTPTPSSNDTGEYRATVGAVSMNALAAYNVGATGKGIGVGVIDSGIDLQSQEFGTRISSGSQDVAGNASIDDEGGHGTAVAFTLAGRRNGAGSQGVAFDATLIVLRADRPGTCATASKDDESTGCKFPTDAITRGVDAARVAGAKVVNISLGGSEMPQSLKDAIGRATAAGLVVVIAAGNDGSVNPDPFTNVAGDAQARNQVIIAGSVGSSDGISSFSDRAGTGAAHFLTAVGENVRAPDQNDTAYLWSGTSFAAPQISGAVALLAQAFPNLTGAQIVDILFKSARDVGAPGIDSVYGNGVLDLTRAFQPLGATSMAGSKALVSTSGNATLSAAMGDAVQGELGAVILDGYSRAFAIDLAKTIAKRSPDRALGGALQSHLRTVALAQGNMTVSMTLAPRSNGDVALDRTSLSRADATGARAIAGMVTQKLGSTLSFGFGFAQGSGALSAQLSGQSEPAFLIANAGSMGFDSTTRASSAMRQSFGGFGFTAGIENGDVLTQRGDDLRLRDRWQRSGYNRASLAIDRRFGGLATMVAATRMDERDTVLGARFDAALGATRAATWFLDTMARFDAGAGWSIGGSMRQGWTRAAVRGGLSGDGLVRTNAFAADIGKDGVFGHDSIGLRIAQPLRVARGGIDLGLPTYFDYTSGSVTDWTTQRLNLAPQGREVDVEARYGMPVFGGGLDTNLFWRRDPGNFAALPNDYGMAMRYSLGF
;
A
#
# COMPACT_ATOMS: atom_id res chain seq x y z
N MET A 1 -7.54 55.74 9.87
CA MET A 1 -7.54 55.88 11.34
C MET A 1 -8.59 54.95 11.95
N ARG A 2 -8.37 54.44 13.17
CA ARG A 2 -9.33 53.68 14.01
C ARG A 2 -10.01 52.43 13.40
N ARG A 3 -9.33 51.28 13.46
CA ARG A 3 -9.75 50.01 14.12
C ARG A 3 -8.94 48.83 13.56
N ILE A 4 -7.99 48.35 14.36
CA ILE A 4 -7.42 46.99 14.50
C ILE A 4 -6.32 47.19 15.56
N LYS A 5 -6.70 47.05 16.84
CA LYS A 5 -5.85 47.20 18.03
C LYS A 5 -6.37 46.28 19.14
N ALA A 6 -6.29 44.99 18.84
CA ALA A 6 -6.47 43.78 19.65
C ALA A 6 -5.97 42.68 18.68
N ASP A 7 -4.96 41.86 18.96
CA ASP A 7 -4.87 40.91 20.07
C ASP A 7 -3.42 40.72 20.62
N LEU A 8 -2.61 41.78 20.64
CA LEU A 8 -1.17 41.70 20.97
C LEU A 8 -0.83 41.80 22.48
N LEU A 9 -1.78 41.52 23.37
CA LEU A 9 -1.57 41.46 24.84
C LEU A 9 -2.46 40.40 25.49
N ARG A 10 -1.93 39.16 25.66
CA ARG A 10 -2.40 38.15 26.65
C ARG A 10 -1.55 36.86 26.65
N SER A 11 -0.30 36.90 27.12
CA SER A 11 0.43 35.72 27.64
C SER A 11 1.84 36.06 28.14
N ALA A 12 1.95 36.87 29.20
CA ALA A 12 3.23 37.13 29.87
C ALA A 12 3.04 37.39 31.38
N THR A 13 2.88 36.33 32.18
CA THR A 13 3.07 36.31 33.65
C THR A 13 3.02 34.86 34.17
N MET A 14 3.83 34.57 35.20
CA MET A 14 4.14 33.28 35.85
C MET A 14 5.41 32.60 35.28
N GLY A 15 6.41 32.25 36.10
CA GLY A 15 6.56 32.50 37.53
C GLY A 15 7.77 31.74 38.07
N THR A 16 8.83 32.45 38.44
CA THR A 16 10.11 31.86 38.85
C THR A 16 10.03 31.28 40.27
N GLY A 17 10.47 30.05 40.46
CA GLY A 17 10.60 29.42 41.78
C GLY A 17 11.72 28.38 41.80
N LEU A 18 12.74 28.60 42.64
CA LEU A 18 13.81 27.63 42.92
C LEU A 18 13.32 26.55 43.91
N LEU A 19 13.97 25.38 43.92
CA LEU A 19 14.76 24.93 45.07
C LEU A 19 15.63 23.70 44.75
N LEU A 20 16.81 23.63 45.39
CA LEU A 20 17.67 22.45 45.42
C LEU A 20 17.31 21.56 46.62
N ALA A 21 17.62 20.27 46.53
CA ALA A 21 17.89 19.39 47.67
C ALA A 21 19.06 18.45 47.33
N ALA A 22 19.86 18.06 48.34
CA ALA A 22 21.11 17.32 48.19
C ALA A 22 21.19 16.12 49.17
N CYS A 23 22.33 15.41 49.13
CA CYS A 23 22.71 14.24 49.96
C CYS A 23 22.03 12.90 49.60
N GLY A 24 22.69 11.74 49.72
CA GLY A 24 24.12 11.45 50.00
C GLY A 24 24.40 9.97 50.33
N GLY A 25 25.68 9.54 50.23
CA GLY A 25 26.20 8.22 50.67
C GLY A 25 26.22 7.10 49.60
N GLY A 26 27.16 6.14 49.59
CA GLY A 26 28.41 5.99 50.37
C GLY A 26 28.93 4.53 50.46
N GLY A 27 30.22 4.30 50.17
CA GLY A 27 30.94 3.01 50.37
C GLY A 27 30.75 1.92 49.28
N GLY A 28 31.66 0.97 49.04
CA GLY A 28 33.04 0.79 49.54
C GLY A 28 33.59 -0.64 49.29
N GLY A 29 34.86 -0.79 48.90
CA GLY A 29 35.58 -2.07 48.72
C GLY A 29 35.43 -2.74 47.34
N GLY A 30 36.40 -3.53 46.81
CA GLY A 30 37.75 -3.85 47.31
C GLY A 30 38.30 -5.21 46.84
N ILE A 31 39.05 -5.23 45.72
CA ILE A 31 40.14 -6.17 45.32
C ILE A 31 40.13 -7.66 45.76
N ASN A 32 40.19 -8.60 44.80
CA ASN A 32 41.47 -9.21 44.33
C ASN A 32 41.35 -10.28 43.22
N SER A 33 42.46 -10.48 42.48
CA SER A 33 42.73 -11.54 41.46
C SER A 33 43.05 -12.91 42.13
N THR A 34 43.24 -14.08 41.49
CA THR A 34 44.25 -14.49 40.45
C THR A 34 43.95 -15.98 39.97
N PRO A 35 44.79 -16.81 39.26
CA PRO A 35 44.34 -17.52 38.05
C PRO A 35 44.51 -19.08 37.97
N THR A 36 44.25 -19.64 36.77
CA THR A 36 44.32 -21.04 36.25
C THR A 36 45.70 -21.74 36.36
N PRO A 37 45.84 -23.10 36.23
CA PRO A 37 46.24 -23.76 34.95
C PRO A 37 45.77 -25.28 34.78
N PRO A 38 46.41 -26.24 34.03
CA PRO A 38 45.94 -26.67 32.68
C PRO A 38 45.99 -28.20 32.30
N SER A 39 45.64 -28.52 31.02
CA SER A 39 45.97 -29.74 30.21
C SER A 39 45.25 -31.08 30.54
N THR A 40 45.07 -32.10 29.67
CA THR A 40 45.84 -32.63 28.50
C THR A 40 44.95 -33.13 27.30
N SER A 41 45.51 -33.89 26.33
CA SER A 41 45.05 -33.97 24.92
C SER A 41 45.03 -35.35 24.22
N LEU A 42 44.08 -35.54 23.28
CA LEU A 42 44.09 -36.39 22.04
C LEU A 42 44.15 -37.94 22.15
N PRO A 43 43.57 -38.74 21.20
CA PRO A 43 43.80 -38.67 19.73
C PRO A 43 42.58 -38.76 18.76
N THR A 44 42.89 -38.62 17.46
CA THR A 44 42.05 -38.50 16.23
C THR A 44 41.97 -39.81 15.40
N PRO A 45 41.45 -39.88 14.14
CA PRO A 45 40.16 -39.47 13.57
C PRO A 45 39.41 -40.66 12.85
N ALA A 46 38.20 -40.42 12.31
CA ALA A 46 37.52 -41.29 11.33
C ALA A 46 36.79 -40.44 10.25
N PRO A 47 36.49 -40.95 9.04
CA PRO A 47 36.57 -40.17 7.81
C PRO A 47 35.36 -39.29 7.45
N THR A 48 35.65 -38.29 6.62
CA THR A 48 34.72 -37.31 6.03
C THR A 48 33.65 -37.97 5.14
N PRO A 49 32.35 -37.75 5.39
CA PRO A 49 31.31 -38.05 4.41
C PRO A 49 31.32 -37.02 3.26
N THR A 50 31.15 -37.50 2.03
CA THR A 50 31.05 -36.73 0.79
C THR A 50 30.04 -35.56 0.90
N PRO A 51 30.30 -34.40 0.27
CA PRO A 51 29.33 -33.30 0.24
C PRO A 51 27.97 -33.79 -0.29
N ALA A 52 26.90 -33.49 0.44
CA ALA A 52 25.55 -33.74 -0.03
C ALA A 52 25.29 -32.94 -1.32
N PRO A 53 24.59 -33.50 -2.32
CA PRO A 53 24.26 -32.77 -3.53
C PRO A 53 23.44 -31.52 -3.21
N THR A 54 23.73 -30.43 -3.92
CA THR A 54 22.97 -29.17 -3.83
C THR A 54 21.47 -29.47 -3.96
N PRO A 55 20.61 -29.01 -3.02
CA PRO A 55 19.19 -29.24 -3.15
C PRO A 55 18.69 -28.62 -4.46
N THR A 56 17.98 -29.43 -5.24
CA THR A 56 17.16 -28.97 -6.38
C THR A 56 16.30 -27.79 -5.90
N PRO A 57 16.16 -26.70 -6.68
CA PRO A 57 15.32 -25.57 -6.28
C PRO A 57 13.95 -26.08 -5.83
N THR A 58 13.58 -25.76 -4.60
CA THR A 58 12.28 -26.12 -4.04
C THR A 58 11.21 -25.63 -5.01
N PRO A 59 10.32 -26.51 -5.51
CA PRO A 59 9.16 -26.05 -6.28
C PRO A 59 8.45 -24.96 -5.49
N ALA A 60 8.00 -23.90 -6.17
CA ALA A 60 7.22 -22.85 -5.51
C ALA A 60 6.10 -23.52 -4.69
N PRO A 61 5.89 -23.13 -3.42
CA PRO A 61 4.99 -23.85 -2.54
C PRO A 61 3.61 -23.92 -3.19
N THR A 62 3.15 -25.14 -3.47
CA THR A 62 1.78 -25.38 -3.96
C THR A 62 0.83 -24.65 -3.01
N PRO A 63 -0.02 -23.73 -3.48
CA PRO A 63 -0.93 -23.02 -2.60
C PRO A 63 -1.75 -24.05 -1.83
N THR A 64 -1.83 -23.90 -0.51
CA THR A 64 -2.61 -24.81 0.33
C THR A 64 -4.03 -24.91 -0.23
N PRO A 65 -4.52 -26.10 -0.63
CA PRO A 65 -5.82 -26.20 -1.27
C PRO A 65 -6.89 -25.62 -0.35
N SER A 66 -7.63 -24.63 -0.85
CA SER A 66 -8.81 -24.15 -0.14
C SER A 66 -9.79 -25.31 0.05
N SER A 67 -10.62 -25.28 1.08
CA SER A 67 -11.69 -26.28 1.29
C SER A 67 -12.71 -26.35 0.13
N ASN A 68 -12.67 -25.38 -0.78
CA ASN A 68 -13.47 -25.35 -1.99
C ASN A 68 -12.83 -26.04 -3.21
N ASP A 69 -11.53 -26.36 -3.17
CA ASP A 69 -10.83 -27.10 -4.22
C ASP A 69 -11.05 -28.61 -4.07
N THR A 70 -12.30 -29.05 -4.26
CA THR A 70 -12.71 -30.46 -4.21
C THR A 70 -12.51 -31.17 -5.56
N GLY A 71 -12.52 -32.50 -5.55
CA GLY A 71 -12.46 -33.29 -6.79
C GLY A 71 -13.60 -32.95 -7.77
N GLU A 72 -14.79 -32.70 -7.22
CA GLU A 72 -16.00 -32.25 -7.92
C GLU A 72 -15.85 -30.87 -8.58
N TYR A 73 -15.22 -29.90 -7.90
CA TYR A 73 -14.83 -28.62 -8.51
C TYR A 73 -13.87 -28.86 -9.67
N ARG A 74 -12.81 -29.66 -9.46
CA ARG A 74 -11.82 -29.96 -10.51
C ARG A 74 -12.38 -30.76 -11.70
N ALA A 75 -13.48 -31.50 -11.50
CA ALA A 75 -14.23 -32.16 -12.58
C ALA A 75 -15.16 -31.21 -13.35
N THR A 76 -15.36 -29.97 -12.86
CA THR A 76 -16.25 -28.97 -13.45
C THR A 76 -15.43 -28.00 -14.31
N VAL A 77 -15.15 -28.39 -15.55
CA VAL A 77 -14.23 -27.68 -16.47
C VAL A 77 -14.49 -26.17 -16.58
N GLY A 78 -15.77 -25.77 -16.63
CA GLY A 78 -16.17 -24.36 -16.67
C GLY A 78 -15.81 -23.58 -15.41
N ALA A 79 -16.16 -24.12 -14.24
CA ALA A 79 -15.83 -23.52 -12.94
C ALA A 79 -14.31 -23.41 -12.73
N VAL A 80 -13.53 -24.37 -13.23
CA VAL A 80 -12.06 -24.33 -13.21
C VAL A 80 -11.53 -23.23 -14.14
N SER A 81 -11.95 -23.19 -15.41
CA SER A 81 -11.46 -22.19 -16.38
C SER A 81 -11.79 -20.76 -15.94
N MET A 82 -12.97 -20.52 -15.34
CA MET A 82 -13.32 -19.19 -14.83
C MET A 82 -12.73 -18.85 -13.45
N ASN A 83 -11.91 -19.73 -12.86
CA ASN A 83 -11.35 -19.55 -11.52
C ASN A 83 -12.41 -19.33 -10.41
N ALA A 84 -13.51 -20.12 -10.42
CA ALA A 84 -14.65 -19.92 -9.52
C ALA A 84 -14.32 -20.04 -8.02
N LEU A 85 -13.16 -20.62 -7.66
CA LEU A 85 -12.62 -20.57 -6.29
C LEU A 85 -12.52 -19.14 -5.73
N ALA A 86 -12.31 -18.12 -6.57
CA ALA A 86 -12.30 -16.72 -6.14
C ALA A 86 -13.63 -16.29 -5.49
N ALA A 87 -14.76 -16.82 -5.98
CA ALA A 87 -16.09 -16.62 -5.41
C ALA A 87 -16.34 -17.55 -4.22
N TYR A 88 -16.05 -18.85 -4.37
CA TYR A 88 -16.34 -19.86 -3.33
C TYR A 88 -15.58 -19.57 -2.03
N ASN A 89 -14.35 -19.05 -2.12
CA ASN A 89 -13.51 -18.72 -0.96
C ASN A 89 -13.97 -17.48 -0.18
N VAL A 90 -14.85 -16.65 -0.75
CA VAL A 90 -15.56 -15.59 -0.01
C VAL A 90 -16.99 -15.98 0.37
N GLY A 91 -17.37 -17.26 0.22
CA GLY A 91 -18.68 -17.80 0.60
C GLY A 91 -19.79 -17.56 -0.42
N ALA A 92 -19.48 -17.08 -1.63
CA ALA A 92 -20.45 -16.96 -2.71
C ALA A 92 -20.61 -18.32 -3.43
N THR A 93 -21.84 -18.83 -3.48
CA THR A 93 -22.20 -20.16 -4.02
C THR A 93 -23.47 -20.12 -4.89
N GLY A 94 -24.07 -18.94 -5.06
CA GLY A 94 -25.38 -18.73 -5.68
C GLY A 94 -26.54 -18.67 -4.66
N LYS A 95 -26.30 -18.98 -3.39
CA LYS A 95 -27.34 -19.15 -2.37
C LYS A 95 -28.24 -17.92 -2.25
N GLY A 96 -29.55 -18.14 -2.36
CA GLY A 96 -30.58 -17.09 -2.28
C GLY A 96 -30.76 -16.27 -3.56
N ILE A 97 -30.02 -16.57 -4.63
CA ILE A 97 -30.18 -15.93 -5.93
C ILE A 97 -31.08 -16.79 -6.83
N GLY A 98 -32.18 -16.19 -7.28
CA GLY A 98 -33.07 -16.78 -8.28
C GLY A 98 -32.49 -16.64 -9.69
N VAL A 99 -32.50 -17.71 -10.47
CA VAL A 99 -31.99 -17.74 -11.85
C VAL A 99 -33.04 -18.37 -12.77
N GLY A 100 -33.53 -17.57 -13.73
CA GLY A 100 -34.45 -18.05 -14.76
C GLY A 100 -33.72 -18.90 -15.79
N VAL A 101 -34.24 -20.09 -16.12
CA VAL A 101 -33.73 -20.94 -17.20
C VAL A 101 -34.87 -21.17 -18.19
N ILE A 102 -34.74 -20.60 -19.39
CA ILE A 102 -35.71 -20.75 -20.48
C ILE A 102 -35.15 -21.79 -21.47
N ASP A 103 -35.68 -23.01 -21.40
CA ASP A 103 -35.15 -24.18 -22.11
C ASP A 103 -36.21 -25.31 -22.22
N SER A 104 -35.84 -26.57 -22.49
CA SER A 104 -36.75 -27.73 -22.68
C SER A 104 -37.38 -28.30 -21.40
N GLY A 105 -37.09 -27.73 -20.23
CA GLY A 105 -37.59 -28.19 -18.93
C GLY A 105 -36.48 -28.52 -17.94
N ILE A 106 -36.81 -29.33 -16.92
CA ILE A 106 -35.86 -29.92 -15.98
C ILE A 106 -36.35 -31.31 -15.55
N ASP A 107 -35.47 -32.30 -15.38
CA ASP A 107 -35.82 -33.57 -14.71
C ASP A 107 -36.24 -33.30 -13.26
N LEU A 108 -37.52 -33.55 -12.96
CA LEU A 108 -38.11 -33.38 -11.63
C LEU A 108 -37.77 -34.51 -10.64
N GLN A 109 -37.22 -35.63 -11.10
CA GLN A 109 -36.73 -36.73 -10.27
C GLN A 109 -35.25 -36.58 -9.90
N SER A 110 -34.48 -35.81 -10.68
CA SER A 110 -33.05 -35.60 -10.45
C SER A 110 -32.77 -35.11 -9.03
N GLN A 111 -31.90 -35.85 -8.35
CA GLN A 111 -31.43 -35.49 -7.02
C GLN A 111 -30.50 -34.28 -7.03
N GLU A 112 -30.04 -33.83 -8.21
CA GLU A 112 -29.07 -32.75 -8.35
C GLU A 112 -29.66 -31.36 -8.04
N PHE A 113 -30.97 -31.18 -8.20
CA PHE A 113 -31.64 -29.90 -7.96
C PHE A 113 -32.30 -29.82 -6.57
N GLY A 114 -32.89 -30.92 -6.10
CA GLY A 114 -33.53 -31.01 -4.79
C GLY A 114 -34.56 -29.90 -4.55
N THR A 115 -34.55 -29.28 -3.37
CA THR A 115 -35.50 -28.21 -2.98
C THR A 115 -35.19 -26.82 -3.59
N ARG A 116 -34.27 -26.73 -4.56
CA ARG A 116 -33.83 -25.46 -5.15
C ARG A 116 -34.59 -25.09 -6.43
N ILE A 117 -35.57 -25.89 -6.84
CA ILE A 117 -36.53 -25.52 -7.89
C ILE A 117 -37.58 -24.58 -7.27
N SER A 118 -37.72 -23.38 -7.84
CA SER A 118 -38.64 -22.34 -7.38
C SER A 118 -40.09 -22.70 -7.67
N SER A 119 -40.99 -22.36 -6.75
CA SER A 119 -42.45 -22.39 -6.97
C SER A 119 -42.93 -21.42 -8.06
N GLY A 120 -42.08 -20.50 -8.52
CA GLY A 120 -42.32 -19.66 -9.70
C GLY A 120 -41.92 -20.30 -11.04
N SER A 121 -41.51 -21.57 -11.04
CA SER A 121 -41.25 -22.34 -12.26
C SER A 121 -42.56 -22.71 -12.95
N GLN A 122 -42.60 -22.65 -14.28
CA GLN A 122 -43.84 -22.86 -15.05
C GLN A 122 -43.56 -23.32 -16.49
N ASP A 123 -44.47 -24.09 -17.05
CA ASP A 123 -44.55 -24.32 -18.49
C ASP A 123 -45.10 -23.06 -19.17
N VAL A 124 -44.40 -22.59 -20.20
CA VAL A 124 -44.77 -21.39 -20.97
C VAL A 124 -45.18 -21.70 -22.40
N ALA A 125 -45.18 -22.97 -22.82
CA ALA A 125 -45.48 -23.42 -24.18
C ALA A 125 -46.70 -24.35 -24.31
N GLY A 126 -47.28 -24.82 -23.19
CA GLY A 126 -48.51 -25.63 -23.17
C GLY A 126 -48.27 -27.13 -23.02
N ASN A 127 -47.13 -27.52 -22.46
CA ASN A 127 -46.75 -28.89 -22.09
C ASN A 127 -47.49 -29.41 -20.84
N ALA A 128 -48.09 -28.53 -20.04
CA ALA A 128 -48.74 -28.81 -18.76
C ALA A 128 -47.82 -29.36 -17.64
N SER A 129 -46.53 -29.59 -17.92
CA SER A 129 -45.48 -29.92 -16.96
C SER A 129 -44.19 -29.16 -17.30
N ILE A 130 -43.32 -28.94 -16.30
CA ILE A 130 -41.95 -28.44 -16.51
C ILE A 130 -40.91 -29.56 -16.64
N ASP A 131 -41.34 -30.82 -16.53
CA ASP A 131 -40.49 -32.00 -16.66
C ASP A 131 -39.84 -32.03 -18.06
N ASP A 132 -38.54 -32.36 -18.13
CA ASP A 132 -37.77 -32.33 -19.38
C ASP A 132 -37.98 -33.61 -20.21
N GLU A 133 -38.31 -33.45 -21.49
CA GLU A 133 -38.42 -34.57 -22.43
C GLU A 133 -37.15 -34.75 -23.29
N GLY A 134 -36.30 -33.72 -23.40
CA GLY A 134 -35.16 -33.67 -24.32
C GLY A 134 -33.77 -33.75 -23.66
N GLY A 135 -33.67 -33.46 -22.36
CA GLY A 135 -32.44 -33.52 -21.57
C GLY A 135 -31.54 -32.29 -21.65
N HIS A 136 -31.73 -31.43 -22.65
CA HIS A 136 -30.93 -30.22 -22.83
C HIS A 136 -31.17 -29.21 -21.69
N GLY A 137 -32.43 -28.93 -21.34
CA GLY A 137 -32.78 -28.04 -20.24
C GLY A 137 -32.25 -28.52 -18.89
N THR A 138 -32.30 -29.83 -18.65
CA THR A 138 -31.69 -30.48 -17.48
C THR A 138 -30.18 -30.28 -17.44
N ALA A 139 -29.48 -30.50 -18.56
CA ALA A 139 -28.04 -30.33 -18.66
C ALA A 139 -27.59 -28.86 -18.50
N VAL A 140 -28.37 -27.90 -19.03
CA VAL A 140 -28.18 -26.45 -18.87
C VAL A 140 -28.40 -26.03 -17.42
N ALA A 141 -29.50 -26.47 -16.79
CA ALA A 141 -29.81 -26.21 -15.39
C ALA A 141 -28.75 -26.78 -14.45
N PHE A 142 -28.21 -27.97 -14.74
CA PHE A 142 -27.11 -28.58 -14.00
C PHE A 142 -25.80 -27.81 -14.16
N THR A 143 -25.44 -27.41 -15.38
CA THR A 143 -24.24 -26.61 -15.63
C THR A 143 -24.26 -25.29 -14.84
N LEU A 144 -25.45 -24.72 -14.66
CA LEU A 144 -25.67 -23.51 -13.87
C LEU A 144 -25.64 -23.80 -12.36
N ALA A 145 -26.44 -24.75 -11.89
CA ALA A 145 -26.75 -24.94 -10.47
C ALA A 145 -26.94 -26.40 -10.03
N GLY A 146 -26.27 -27.38 -10.65
CA GLY A 146 -26.13 -28.73 -10.10
C GLY A 146 -25.54 -28.66 -8.69
N ARG A 147 -26.08 -29.43 -7.73
CA ARG A 147 -25.64 -29.38 -6.32
C ARG A 147 -24.16 -29.72 -6.19
N ARG A 148 -23.59 -29.30 -5.06
CA ARG A 148 -22.28 -29.76 -4.60
C ARG A 148 -22.47 -30.87 -3.56
N ASN A 149 -22.20 -32.11 -3.95
CA ASN A 149 -22.47 -33.32 -3.17
C ASN A 149 -21.23 -34.22 -2.94
N GLY A 150 -20.09 -33.92 -3.59
CA GLY A 150 -18.84 -34.68 -3.50
C GLY A 150 -18.63 -35.74 -4.60
N ALA A 151 -19.54 -35.86 -5.57
CA ALA A 151 -19.48 -36.81 -6.67
C ALA A 151 -19.73 -36.12 -8.03
N GLY A 152 -19.12 -36.66 -9.09
CA GLY A 152 -19.30 -36.13 -10.45
C GLY A 152 -18.72 -34.72 -10.63
N SER A 153 -19.52 -33.84 -11.24
CA SER A 153 -19.31 -32.40 -11.41
C SER A 153 -20.39 -31.62 -10.64
N GLN A 154 -20.25 -30.30 -10.53
CA GLN A 154 -21.20 -29.40 -9.86
C GLN A 154 -21.58 -28.23 -10.79
N GLY A 155 -22.64 -27.50 -10.45
CA GLY A 155 -22.93 -26.21 -11.08
C GLY A 155 -21.91 -25.11 -10.68
N VAL A 156 -21.86 -24.05 -11.48
CA VAL A 156 -21.09 -22.83 -11.16
C VAL A 156 -21.68 -22.09 -9.95
N ALA A 157 -23.01 -22.04 -9.86
CA ALA A 157 -23.75 -21.46 -8.74
C ALA A 157 -24.56 -22.57 -8.06
N PHE A 158 -23.87 -23.55 -7.48
CA PHE A 158 -24.42 -24.81 -6.97
C PHE A 158 -25.47 -24.69 -5.84
N ASP A 159 -25.61 -23.53 -5.20
CA ASP A 159 -26.68 -23.24 -4.23
C ASP A 159 -27.78 -22.28 -4.78
N ALA A 160 -27.69 -21.87 -6.05
CA ALA A 160 -28.70 -21.02 -6.67
C ALA A 160 -30.07 -21.68 -6.74
N THR A 161 -31.11 -20.84 -6.77
CA THR A 161 -32.51 -21.25 -6.90
C THR A 161 -32.92 -21.16 -8.36
N LEU A 162 -33.29 -22.28 -8.97
CA LEU A 162 -33.69 -22.37 -10.37
C LEU A 162 -35.16 -21.97 -10.54
N ILE A 163 -35.44 -21.06 -11.47
CA ILE A 163 -36.79 -20.72 -11.93
C ILE A 163 -36.90 -21.31 -13.34
N VAL A 164 -37.46 -22.53 -13.44
CA VAL A 164 -37.46 -23.30 -14.68
C VAL A 164 -38.66 -22.93 -15.52
N LEU A 165 -38.42 -22.61 -16.79
CA LEU A 165 -39.41 -22.04 -17.69
C LEU A 165 -39.40 -22.84 -19.00
N ARG A 166 -40.13 -23.96 -18.98
CA ARG A 166 -40.20 -24.91 -20.11
C ARG A 166 -40.87 -24.24 -21.32
N ALA A 167 -40.11 -24.04 -22.38
CA ALA A 167 -40.49 -23.20 -23.52
C ALA A 167 -40.48 -23.91 -24.88
N ASP A 168 -40.15 -25.21 -24.92
CA ASP A 168 -40.28 -26.01 -26.13
C ASP A 168 -41.75 -26.27 -26.47
N ARG A 169 -42.07 -26.32 -27.76
CA ARG A 169 -43.39 -26.72 -28.24
C ARG A 169 -43.64 -28.20 -27.91
N PRO A 170 -44.81 -28.56 -27.36
CA PRO A 170 -45.15 -29.94 -27.00
C PRO A 170 -44.80 -30.99 -28.03
N GLY A 171 -44.08 -32.03 -27.59
CA GLY A 171 -43.62 -33.18 -28.38
C GLY A 171 -42.47 -32.91 -29.36
N THR A 172 -41.96 -31.67 -29.47
CA THR A 172 -40.87 -31.37 -30.42
C THR A 172 -39.51 -31.81 -29.91
N CYS A 173 -39.23 -31.69 -28.61
CA CYS A 173 -38.01 -32.21 -28.01
C CYS A 173 -37.97 -33.75 -27.94
N ALA A 174 -39.10 -34.40 -27.61
CA ALA A 174 -39.21 -35.87 -27.53
C ALA A 174 -38.93 -36.61 -28.86
N THR A 175 -38.94 -35.90 -29.99
CA THR A 175 -38.72 -36.47 -31.34
C THR A 175 -37.40 -36.04 -31.98
N ALA A 176 -36.52 -35.35 -31.24
CA ALA A 176 -35.27 -34.81 -31.76
C ALA A 176 -34.29 -35.92 -32.22
N SER A 177 -34.06 -36.01 -33.52
CA SER A 177 -33.00 -36.84 -34.11
C SER A 177 -31.76 -36.01 -34.42
N LYS A 178 -30.57 -36.60 -34.27
CA LYS A 178 -29.31 -35.99 -34.73
C LYS A 178 -29.13 -36.06 -36.25
N ASP A 179 -29.92 -36.89 -36.92
CA ASP A 179 -29.80 -37.21 -38.35
C ASP A 179 -30.91 -36.57 -39.21
N ASP A 180 -31.81 -35.78 -38.62
CA ASP A 180 -32.93 -35.13 -39.32
C ASP A 180 -33.25 -33.74 -38.74
N GLU A 181 -32.77 -32.69 -39.40
CA GLU A 181 -32.99 -31.27 -39.04
C GLU A 181 -34.47 -30.83 -39.11
N SER A 182 -35.36 -31.61 -39.71
CA SER A 182 -36.81 -31.34 -39.67
C SER A 182 -37.43 -31.72 -38.32
N THR A 183 -36.76 -32.63 -37.58
CA THR A 183 -37.04 -33.00 -36.19
C THR A 183 -36.17 -32.16 -35.22
N GLY A 184 -36.60 -32.03 -33.97
CA GLY A 184 -35.87 -31.24 -32.97
C GLY A 184 -36.77 -30.31 -32.16
N CYS A 185 -36.26 -29.89 -31.00
CA CYS A 185 -36.89 -28.91 -30.11
C CYS A 185 -37.20 -27.61 -30.86
N LYS A 186 -38.45 -27.13 -30.80
CA LYS A 186 -38.88 -25.86 -31.42
C LYS A 186 -39.40 -24.92 -30.34
N PHE A 187 -38.73 -23.79 -30.15
CA PHE A 187 -39.05 -22.81 -29.11
C PHE A 187 -39.78 -21.61 -29.70
N PRO A 188 -41.12 -21.53 -29.60
CA PRO A 188 -41.86 -20.42 -30.18
C PRO A 188 -41.63 -19.14 -29.36
N THR A 189 -41.42 -18.02 -30.05
CA THR A 189 -40.94 -16.77 -29.43
C THR A 189 -41.93 -16.13 -28.46
N ASP A 190 -43.22 -16.46 -28.54
CA ASP A 190 -44.24 -16.06 -27.57
C ASP A 190 -44.11 -16.83 -26.24
N ALA A 191 -43.69 -18.10 -26.27
CA ALA A 191 -43.35 -18.87 -25.07
C ALA A 191 -42.11 -18.30 -24.38
N ILE A 192 -41.05 -18.00 -25.16
CA ILE A 192 -39.86 -17.31 -24.64
C ILE A 192 -40.23 -15.95 -24.04
N THR A 193 -41.12 -15.18 -24.70
CA THR A 193 -41.64 -13.90 -24.19
C THR A 193 -42.32 -14.07 -22.82
N ARG A 194 -43.21 -15.06 -22.68
CA ARG A 194 -43.85 -15.41 -21.40
C ARG A 194 -42.82 -15.84 -20.36
N GLY A 195 -41.80 -16.59 -20.75
CA GLY A 195 -40.69 -16.99 -19.89
C GLY A 195 -39.93 -15.79 -19.30
N VAL A 196 -39.49 -14.85 -20.14
CA VAL A 196 -38.76 -13.66 -19.67
C VAL A 196 -39.57 -12.84 -18.66
N ASP A 197 -40.87 -12.65 -18.89
CA ASP A 197 -41.74 -11.98 -17.92
C ASP A 197 -41.98 -12.80 -16.65
N ALA A 198 -42.09 -14.13 -16.75
CA ALA A 198 -42.26 -15.01 -15.60
C ALA A 198 -41.02 -15.03 -14.70
N ALA A 199 -39.80 -15.13 -15.28
CA ALA A 199 -38.55 -15.03 -14.52
C ALA A 199 -38.46 -13.71 -13.75
N ARG A 200 -38.85 -12.60 -14.39
CA ARG A 200 -38.92 -11.27 -13.78
C ARG A 200 -39.94 -11.21 -12.63
N VAL A 201 -41.13 -11.79 -12.80
CA VAL A 201 -42.18 -11.83 -11.75
C VAL A 201 -41.78 -12.74 -10.59
N ALA A 202 -41.10 -13.86 -10.86
CA ALA A 202 -40.56 -14.79 -9.86
C ALA A 202 -39.30 -14.26 -9.13
N GLY A 203 -38.84 -13.04 -9.45
CA GLY A 203 -37.73 -12.40 -8.75
C GLY A 203 -36.33 -12.90 -9.13
N ALA A 204 -36.16 -13.46 -10.34
CA ALA A 204 -34.83 -13.80 -10.84
C ALA A 204 -33.88 -12.58 -10.82
N LYS A 205 -32.58 -12.84 -10.69
CA LYS A 205 -31.51 -11.84 -10.90
C LYS A 205 -30.87 -11.95 -12.27
N VAL A 206 -30.91 -13.14 -12.86
CA VAL A 206 -30.42 -13.42 -14.21
C VAL A 206 -31.36 -14.39 -14.93
N VAL A 207 -31.52 -14.20 -16.24
CA VAL A 207 -32.24 -15.11 -17.13
C VAL A 207 -31.25 -15.71 -18.12
N ASN A 208 -31.12 -17.03 -18.10
CA ASN A 208 -30.39 -17.81 -19.09
C ASN A 208 -31.32 -18.21 -20.24
N ILE A 209 -30.91 -17.89 -21.47
CA ILE A 209 -31.60 -18.28 -22.70
C ILE A 209 -30.58 -19.02 -23.58
N SER A 210 -30.51 -20.34 -23.43
CA SER A 210 -29.58 -21.21 -24.17
C SER A 210 -30.07 -21.56 -25.58
N LEU A 211 -30.75 -20.60 -26.23
CA LEU A 211 -31.52 -20.72 -27.47
C LEU A 211 -31.10 -19.63 -28.47
N GLY A 212 -31.25 -19.89 -29.77
CA GLY A 212 -31.00 -18.95 -30.88
C GLY A 212 -32.08 -19.05 -31.98
N GLY A 213 -31.89 -18.31 -33.08
CA GLY A 213 -32.72 -18.40 -34.29
C GLY A 213 -32.82 -17.09 -35.08
N SER A 214 -34.00 -16.84 -35.66
CA SER A 214 -34.27 -15.57 -36.36
C SER A 214 -34.38 -14.39 -35.38
N GLU A 215 -34.19 -13.17 -35.89
CA GLU A 215 -34.43 -11.90 -35.18
C GLU A 215 -35.63 -11.94 -34.22
N MET A 216 -35.41 -11.45 -32.99
CA MET A 216 -36.48 -11.39 -32.00
C MET A 216 -37.63 -10.47 -32.46
N PRO A 217 -38.90 -10.90 -32.35
CA PRO A 217 -40.04 -10.02 -32.55
C PRO A 217 -40.07 -8.93 -31.46
N GLN A 218 -40.68 -7.78 -31.77
CA GLN A 218 -40.74 -6.64 -30.85
C GLN A 218 -41.31 -7.02 -29.47
N SER A 219 -42.29 -7.92 -29.40
CA SER A 219 -42.87 -8.39 -28.12
C SER A 219 -41.86 -9.04 -27.19
N LEU A 220 -40.88 -9.78 -27.73
CA LEU A 220 -39.80 -10.40 -26.96
C LEU A 220 -38.73 -9.37 -26.59
N LYS A 221 -38.38 -8.48 -27.52
CA LYS A 221 -37.49 -7.34 -27.24
C LYS A 221 -38.04 -6.47 -26.10
N ASP A 222 -39.35 -6.18 -26.09
CA ASP A 222 -40.04 -5.47 -25.02
C ASP A 222 -40.03 -6.23 -23.68
N ALA A 223 -40.11 -7.56 -23.69
CA ALA A 223 -40.03 -8.39 -22.48
C ALA A 223 -38.63 -8.37 -21.86
N ILE A 224 -37.59 -8.45 -22.69
CA ILE A 224 -36.20 -8.21 -22.28
C ILE A 224 -36.06 -6.78 -21.75
N GLY A 225 -36.64 -5.79 -22.43
CA GLY A 225 -36.71 -4.41 -21.98
C GLY A 225 -37.41 -4.21 -20.63
N ARG A 226 -38.37 -5.08 -20.25
CA ARG A 226 -38.98 -5.13 -18.90
C ARG A 226 -38.07 -5.81 -17.88
N ALA A 227 -37.39 -6.90 -18.25
CA ALA A 227 -36.47 -7.63 -17.38
C ALA A 227 -35.26 -6.75 -16.99
N THR A 228 -34.59 -6.13 -17.97
CA THR A 228 -33.45 -5.24 -17.69
C THR A 228 -33.87 -4.00 -16.91
N ALA A 229 -35.06 -3.43 -17.18
CA ALA A 229 -35.62 -2.33 -16.38
C ALA A 229 -35.85 -2.71 -14.90
N ALA A 230 -36.13 -3.97 -14.61
CA ALA A 230 -36.23 -4.51 -13.25
C ALA A 230 -34.86 -4.91 -12.64
N GLY A 231 -33.76 -4.63 -13.33
CA GLY A 231 -32.39 -4.88 -12.87
C GLY A 231 -31.84 -6.27 -13.20
N LEU A 232 -32.57 -7.10 -13.94
CA LEU A 232 -32.11 -8.44 -14.31
C LEU A 232 -31.00 -8.38 -15.36
N VAL A 233 -30.07 -9.33 -15.30
CA VAL A 233 -29.16 -9.66 -16.40
C VAL A 233 -29.83 -10.69 -17.30
N VAL A 234 -29.60 -10.64 -18.61
CA VAL A 234 -30.03 -11.68 -19.56
C VAL A 234 -28.79 -12.22 -20.26
N VAL A 235 -28.63 -13.54 -20.30
CA VAL A 235 -27.52 -14.20 -20.99
C VAL A 235 -28.10 -15.05 -22.11
N ILE A 236 -27.64 -14.81 -23.34
CA ILE A 236 -28.16 -15.47 -24.55
C ILE A 236 -27.00 -16.21 -25.22
N ALA A 237 -27.22 -17.46 -25.62
CA ALA A 237 -26.23 -18.22 -26.39
C ALA A 237 -25.89 -17.50 -27.72
N ALA A 238 -24.61 -17.51 -28.12
CA ALA A 238 -24.17 -16.79 -29.31
C ALA A 238 -24.61 -17.41 -30.64
N GLY A 239 -24.99 -18.70 -30.67
CA GLY A 239 -25.17 -19.49 -31.91
C GLY A 239 -24.07 -20.54 -32.09
N ASN A 240 -24.30 -21.51 -32.97
CA ASN A 240 -23.45 -22.72 -33.12
C ASN A 240 -23.05 -23.02 -34.59
N ASP A 241 -23.12 -22.03 -35.49
CA ASP A 241 -22.86 -22.20 -36.93
C ASP A 241 -21.41 -21.90 -37.33
N GLY A 242 -20.56 -21.48 -36.39
CA GLY A 242 -19.19 -21.03 -36.65
C GLY A 242 -19.12 -19.68 -37.40
N SER A 243 -20.22 -18.92 -37.37
CA SER A 243 -20.41 -17.65 -38.07
C SER A 243 -19.43 -16.56 -37.63
N VAL A 244 -19.20 -15.58 -38.50
CA VAL A 244 -18.38 -14.39 -38.19
C VAL A 244 -19.10 -13.35 -37.33
N ASN A 245 -20.40 -13.51 -37.11
CA ASN A 245 -21.23 -12.71 -36.22
C ASN A 245 -22.10 -13.64 -35.36
N PRO A 246 -22.60 -13.17 -34.20
CA PRO A 246 -23.58 -13.91 -33.42
C PRO A 246 -24.90 -14.12 -34.17
N ASP A 247 -25.64 -15.13 -33.74
CA ASP A 247 -27.01 -15.43 -34.13
C ASP A 247 -27.92 -14.18 -34.03
N PRO A 248 -28.77 -13.87 -35.04
CA PRO A 248 -29.61 -12.66 -35.07
C PRO A 248 -30.57 -12.51 -33.89
N PHE A 249 -30.94 -13.59 -33.21
CA PHE A 249 -31.72 -13.56 -31.96
C PHE A 249 -31.02 -12.73 -30.87
N THR A 250 -29.69 -12.65 -30.88
CA THR A 250 -28.89 -11.93 -29.89
C THR A 250 -28.86 -10.40 -30.10
N ASN A 251 -29.27 -9.89 -31.27
CA ASN A 251 -29.10 -8.48 -31.65
C ASN A 251 -29.78 -7.46 -30.71
N VAL A 252 -30.76 -7.90 -29.91
CA VAL A 252 -31.36 -7.10 -28.83
C VAL A 252 -30.31 -6.57 -27.84
N ALA A 253 -29.15 -7.21 -27.71
CA ALA A 253 -28.09 -6.77 -26.79
C ALA A 253 -27.55 -5.36 -27.06
N GLY A 254 -27.56 -4.93 -28.33
CA GLY A 254 -27.18 -3.58 -28.75
C GLY A 254 -28.30 -2.54 -28.66
N ASP A 255 -29.54 -2.94 -28.38
CA ASP A 255 -30.66 -2.01 -28.25
C ASP A 255 -30.56 -1.20 -26.95
N ALA A 256 -31.03 0.06 -26.96
CA ALA A 256 -31.10 0.89 -25.75
C ALA A 256 -31.91 0.24 -24.59
N GLN A 257 -32.86 -0.64 -24.92
CA GLN A 257 -33.65 -1.40 -23.94
C GLN A 257 -32.86 -2.52 -23.25
N ALA A 258 -31.72 -2.97 -23.80
CA ALA A 258 -30.84 -3.92 -23.13
C ALA A 258 -30.09 -3.29 -21.95
N ARG A 259 -29.91 -1.96 -21.91
CA ARG A 259 -29.33 -1.21 -20.77
C ARG A 259 -27.95 -1.72 -20.30
N ASN A 260 -27.16 -2.31 -21.21
CA ASN A 260 -25.90 -3.00 -20.90
C ASN A 260 -26.07 -4.16 -19.88
N GLN A 261 -27.23 -4.81 -19.89
CA GLN A 261 -27.59 -5.94 -19.03
C GLN A 261 -27.79 -7.24 -19.81
N VAL A 262 -27.56 -7.24 -21.12
CA VAL A 262 -27.61 -8.45 -21.97
C VAL A 262 -26.18 -8.86 -22.32
N ILE A 263 -25.85 -10.13 -22.11
CA ILE A 263 -24.58 -10.76 -22.50
C ILE A 263 -24.84 -11.77 -23.62
N ILE A 264 -24.03 -11.72 -24.67
CA ILE A 264 -23.95 -12.74 -25.71
C ILE A 264 -22.85 -13.74 -25.33
N ALA A 265 -23.19 -15.01 -25.20
CA ALA A 265 -22.33 -16.05 -24.65
C ALA A 265 -21.67 -16.92 -25.74
N GLY A 266 -20.39 -16.65 -26.01
CA GLY A 266 -19.57 -17.47 -26.93
C GLY A 266 -18.91 -18.67 -26.25
N SER A 267 -18.52 -19.67 -27.04
CA SER A 267 -17.92 -20.91 -26.54
C SER A 267 -16.42 -20.97 -26.80
N VAL A 268 -15.67 -21.32 -25.75
CA VAL A 268 -14.26 -21.75 -25.85
C VAL A 268 -14.09 -23.20 -25.37
N GLY A 269 -12.99 -23.82 -25.79
CA GLY A 269 -12.45 -25.02 -25.16
C GLY A 269 -11.79 -24.72 -23.80
N SER A 270 -11.35 -25.77 -23.09
CA SER A 270 -10.71 -25.64 -21.77
C SER A 270 -9.34 -24.93 -21.78
N SER A 271 -8.78 -24.67 -22.96
CA SER A 271 -7.52 -23.94 -23.17
C SER A 271 -7.74 -22.56 -23.81
N ASP A 272 -8.89 -21.93 -23.55
CA ASP A 272 -9.30 -20.59 -24.01
C ASP A 272 -9.34 -20.39 -25.54
N GLY A 273 -9.21 -21.45 -26.35
CA GLY A 273 -9.38 -21.38 -27.80
C GLY A 273 -10.85 -21.37 -28.20
N ILE A 274 -11.25 -20.46 -29.10
CA ILE A 274 -12.63 -20.38 -29.60
C ILE A 274 -13.07 -21.71 -30.22
N SER A 275 -14.27 -22.18 -29.85
CA SER A 275 -14.83 -23.41 -30.38
C SER A 275 -15.12 -23.27 -31.87
N SER A 276 -14.87 -24.32 -32.66
CA SER A 276 -15.06 -24.29 -34.12
C SER A 276 -16.51 -24.01 -34.53
N PHE A 277 -17.46 -24.42 -33.71
CA PHE A 277 -18.90 -24.14 -33.86
C PHE A 277 -19.33 -22.80 -33.27
N SER A 278 -18.53 -22.14 -32.41
CA SER A 278 -19.01 -20.89 -31.79
C SER A 278 -19.15 -19.83 -32.86
N ASP A 279 -20.35 -19.25 -32.94
CA ASP A 279 -20.51 -17.97 -33.60
C ASP A 279 -19.65 -16.93 -32.87
N ARG A 280 -19.01 -16.08 -33.67
CA ARG A 280 -17.96 -15.15 -33.22
C ARG A 280 -18.54 -13.81 -32.82
N ALA A 281 -17.82 -13.09 -31.96
CA ALA A 281 -18.25 -11.81 -31.41
C ALA A 281 -18.69 -10.77 -32.45
N GLY A 282 -17.99 -10.67 -33.59
CA GLY A 282 -18.41 -9.92 -34.78
C GLY A 282 -18.95 -8.51 -34.49
N THR A 283 -20.14 -8.21 -35.01
CA THR A 283 -20.89 -6.96 -34.74
C THR A 283 -21.39 -6.83 -33.30
N GLY A 284 -21.51 -7.93 -32.56
CA GLY A 284 -21.96 -7.96 -31.16
C GLY A 284 -20.85 -7.78 -30.12
N ALA A 285 -19.60 -7.56 -30.53
CA ALA A 285 -18.41 -7.70 -29.69
C ALA A 285 -18.42 -6.93 -28.36
N ALA A 286 -19.02 -5.73 -28.33
CA ALA A 286 -19.15 -4.94 -27.11
C ALA A 286 -20.00 -5.62 -26.00
N HIS A 287 -20.88 -6.54 -26.38
CA HIS A 287 -21.80 -7.27 -25.48
C HIS A 287 -21.45 -8.75 -25.35
N PHE A 288 -20.34 -9.19 -25.95
CA PHE A 288 -19.97 -10.60 -26.08
C PHE A 288 -18.94 -11.00 -25.03
N LEU A 289 -19.10 -12.18 -24.44
CA LEU A 289 -18.20 -12.77 -23.45
C LEU A 289 -18.14 -14.28 -23.68
N THR A 290 -16.96 -14.87 -23.59
CA THR A 290 -16.79 -16.32 -23.77
C THR A 290 -16.67 -17.06 -22.44
N ALA A 291 -17.17 -18.30 -22.41
CA ALA A 291 -16.94 -19.27 -21.34
C ALA A 291 -16.79 -20.67 -21.94
N VAL A 292 -16.40 -21.67 -21.13
CA VAL A 292 -16.18 -23.02 -21.67
C VAL A 292 -17.49 -23.62 -22.13
N GLY A 293 -17.65 -23.84 -23.42
CA GLY A 293 -18.82 -24.49 -23.99
C GLY A 293 -18.52 -25.86 -24.59
N GLU A 294 -17.29 -26.37 -24.49
CA GLU A 294 -16.91 -27.71 -24.96
C GLU A 294 -16.76 -28.74 -23.82
N ASN A 295 -17.19 -29.97 -24.10
CA ASN A 295 -17.03 -31.13 -23.22
C ASN A 295 -17.52 -30.87 -21.77
N VAL A 296 -18.59 -30.09 -21.63
CA VAL A 296 -19.20 -29.74 -20.35
C VAL A 296 -19.96 -30.96 -19.82
N ARG A 297 -19.53 -31.48 -18.67
CA ARG A 297 -20.10 -32.69 -18.07
C ARG A 297 -21.39 -32.38 -17.31
N ALA A 298 -22.52 -32.86 -17.83
CA ALA A 298 -23.84 -32.70 -17.22
C ALA A 298 -24.77 -33.91 -17.53
N PRO A 299 -25.71 -34.25 -16.63
CA PRO A 299 -26.72 -35.27 -16.87
C PRO A 299 -27.77 -34.83 -17.88
N ASP A 300 -28.38 -35.79 -18.57
CA ASP A 300 -29.64 -35.62 -19.31
C ASP A 300 -30.86 -35.77 -18.37
N GLN A 301 -32.06 -35.87 -18.94
CA GLN A 301 -33.32 -36.10 -18.23
C GLN A 301 -33.48 -37.51 -17.63
N ASN A 302 -32.50 -38.40 -17.80
CA ASN A 302 -32.47 -39.77 -17.28
C ASN A 302 -31.30 -39.97 -16.29
N ASP A 303 -30.79 -38.87 -15.71
CA ASP A 303 -29.58 -38.84 -14.85
C ASP A 303 -28.30 -39.40 -15.52
N THR A 304 -28.28 -39.50 -16.85
CA THR A 304 -27.16 -40.05 -17.62
C THR A 304 -26.17 -38.95 -17.97
N ALA A 305 -24.96 -39.02 -17.42
CA ALA A 305 -23.92 -38.03 -17.63
C ALA A 305 -23.32 -38.06 -19.04
N TYR A 306 -23.47 -36.96 -19.78
CA TYR A 306 -22.85 -36.73 -21.09
C TYR A 306 -21.77 -35.63 -21.05
N LEU A 307 -20.97 -35.56 -22.11
CA LEU A 307 -20.11 -34.42 -22.42
C LEU A 307 -20.79 -33.60 -23.51
N TRP A 308 -21.32 -32.45 -23.12
CA TRP A 308 -22.06 -31.55 -24.01
C TRP A 308 -21.14 -30.50 -24.63
N SER A 309 -21.43 -30.09 -25.86
CA SER A 309 -20.73 -29.02 -26.55
C SER A 309 -21.70 -28.06 -27.24
N GLY A 310 -21.57 -26.76 -26.99
CA GLY A 310 -22.41 -25.70 -27.57
C GLY A 310 -22.32 -24.39 -26.77
N THR A 311 -22.62 -23.25 -27.42
CA THR A 311 -22.75 -21.95 -26.75
C THR A 311 -23.85 -21.93 -25.68
N SER A 312 -24.85 -22.81 -25.84
CA SER A 312 -25.86 -23.19 -24.84
C SER A 312 -25.29 -23.70 -23.50
N PHE A 313 -24.01 -24.09 -23.44
CA PHE A 313 -23.31 -24.50 -22.21
C PHE A 313 -22.33 -23.44 -21.67
N ALA A 314 -21.97 -22.44 -22.49
CA ALA A 314 -21.27 -21.24 -22.03
C ALA A 314 -22.22 -20.24 -21.35
N ALA A 315 -23.45 -20.08 -21.88
CA ALA A 315 -24.48 -19.23 -21.30
C ALA A 315 -24.82 -19.53 -19.81
N PRO A 316 -25.07 -20.79 -19.39
CA PRO A 316 -25.37 -21.10 -17.98
C PRO A 316 -24.17 -20.86 -17.05
N GLN A 317 -22.95 -20.96 -17.57
CA GLN A 317 -21.74 -20.65 -16.79
C GLN A 317 -21.61 -19.16 -16.51
N ILE A 318 -21.83 -18.31 -17.52
CA ILE A 318 -21.89 -16.86 -17.35
C ILE A 318 -23.06 -16.47 -16.42
N SER A 319 -24.22 -17.12 -16.55
CA SER A 319 -25.36 -16.93 -15.65
C SER A 319 -25.03 -17.32 -14.20
N GLY A 320 -24.27 -18.40 -14.00
CA GLY A 320 -23.74 -18.78 -12.69
C GLY A 320 -22.78 -17.73 -12.11
N ALA A 321 -21.86 -17.21 -12.92
CA ALA A 321 -20.96 -16.11 -12.51
C ALA A 321 -21.72 -14.83 -12.12
N VAL A 322 -22.80 -14.49 -12.83
CA VAL A 322 -23.70 -13.39 -12.45
C VAL A 322 -24.36 -13.66 -11.08
N ALA A 323 -24.82 -14.89 -10.83
CA ALA A 323 -25.42 -15.25 -9.54
C ALA A 323 -24.40 -15.19 -8.38
N LEU A 324 -23.16 -15.64 -8.60
CA LEU A 324 -22.07 -15.54 -7.62
C LEU A 324 -21.76 -14.08 -7.25
N LEU A 325 -21.67 -13.18 -8.24
CA LEU A 325 -21.46 -11.74 -8.00
C LEU A 325 -22.66 -11.09 -7.29
N ALA A 326 -23.89 -11.44 -7.69
CA ALA A 326 -25.11 -10.91 -7.07
C ALA A 326 -25.27 -11.32 -5.59
N GLN A 327 -24.78 -12.50 -5.20
CA GLN A 327 -24.73 -12.91 -3.79
C GLN A 327 -23.62 -12.19 -3.02
N ALA A 328 -22.41 -12.13 -3.59
CA ALA A 328 -21.24 -11.55 -2.93
C ALA A 328 -21.36 -10.03 -2.71
N PHE A 329 -22.02 -9.34 -3.64
CA PHE A 329 -22.12 -7.89 -3.68
C PHE A 329 -23.58 -7.45 -3.94
N PRO A 330 -24.48 -7.55 -2.95
CA PRO A 330 -25.92 -7.32 -3.13
C PRO A 330 -26.30 -5.89 -3.56
N ASN A 331 -25.37 -4.94 -3.45
CA ASN A 331 -25.53 -3.56 -3.88
C ASN A 331 -25.36 -3.35 -5.40
N LEU A 332 -24.85 -4.35 -6.14
CA LEU A 332 -24.62 -4.22 -7.57
C LEU A 332 -25.94 -4.23 -8.36
N THR A 333 -26.06 -3.28 -9.28
CA THR A 333 -27.06 -3.34 -10.36
C THR A 333 -26.64 -4.36 -11.42
N GLY A 334 -27.59 -4.92 -12.17
CA GLY A 334 -27.29 -5.86 -13.26
C GLY A 334 -26.26 -5.31 -14.26
N ALA A 335 -26.36 -4.01 -14.62
CA ALA A 335 -25.42 -3.37 -15.53
C ALA A 335 -23.98 -3.30 -14.96
N GLN A 336 -23.83 -3.09 -13.64
CA GLN A 336 -22.52 -3.15 -12.99
C GLN A 336 -21.97 -4.58 -12.93
N ILE A 337 -22.81 -5.60 -12.78
CA ILE A 337 -22.35 -7.00 -12.84
C ILE A 337 -21.81 -7.30 -14.24
N VAL A 338 -22.52 -6.93 -15.31
CA VAL A 338 -22.05 -7.11 -16.70
C VAL A 338 -20.75 -6.35 -16.95
N ASP A 339 -20.68 -5.08 -16.55
CA ASP A 339 -19.48 -4.23 -16.68
C ASP A 339 -18.27 -4.77 -15.89
N ILE A 340 -18.50 -5.34 -14.70
CA ILE A 340 -17.46 -6.06 -13.94
C ILE A 340 -16.97 -7.28 -14.72
N LEU A 341 -17.86 -8.14 -15.20
CA LEU A 341 -17.50 -9.37 -15.93
C LEU A 341 -16.74 -9.08 -17.24
N PHE A 342 -17.20 -8.10 -18.02
CA PHE A 342 -16.54 -7.67 -19.25
C PHE A 342 -15.16 -7.08 -18.97
N LYS A 343 -15.04 -6.19 -17.97
CA LYS A 343 -13.73 -5.66 -17.60
C LYS A 343 -12.82 -6.75 -17.08
N SER A 344 -13.31 -7.66 -16.23
CA SER A 344 -12.50 -8.65 -15.50
C SER A 344 -12.02 -9.83 -16.33
N ALA A 345 -12.63 -10.07 -17.49
CA ALA A 345 -12.29 -11.12 -18.43
C ALA A 345 -10.78 -11.18 -18.77
N ARG A 346 -10.33 -12.38 -19.14
CA ARG A 346 -9.01 -12.59 -19.77
C ARG A 346 -9.09 -12.14 -21.21
N ASP A 347 -8.33 -11.09 -21.51
CA ASP A 347 -8.04 -10.63 -22.88
C ASP A 347 -7.25 -11.73 -23.61
N VAL A 348 -7.85 -12.32 -24.64
CA VAL A 348 -7.29 -13.39 -25.47
C VAL A 348 -7.57 -13.11 -26.93
N GLY A 349 -6.66 -13.52 -27.82
CA GLY A 349 -6.76 -13.17 -29.24
C GLY A 349 -6.10 -11.82 -29.54
N ALA A 350 -6.86 -10.86 -30.08
CA ALA A 350 -6.35 -9.53 -30.38
C ALA A 350 -6.59 -8.59 -29.18
N PRO A 351 -5.61 -7.75 -28.77
CA PRO A 351 -5.72 -6.97 -27.53
C PRO A 351 -6.94 -6.05 -27.46
N GLY A 352 -7.68 -6.12 -26.36
CA GLY A 352 -8.90 -5.36 -26.12
C GLY A 352 -10.16 -6.07 -26.61
N ILE A 353 -11.19 -5.31 -26.98
CA ILE A 353 -12.44 -5.89 -27.48
C ILE A 353 -12.25 -6.30 -28.95
N ASP A 354 -12.43 -7.58 -29.25
CA ASP A 354 -12.14 -8.16 -30.57
C ASP A 354 -13.36 -8.88 -31.22
N SER A 355 -13.25 -9.17 -32.52
CA SER A 355 -14.33 -9.77 -33.31
C SER A 355 -14.47 -11.30 -33.15
N VAL A 356 -13.63 -11.96 -32.35
CA VAL A 356 -13.71 -13.40 -32.07
C VAL A 356 -14.18 -13.65 -30.63
N TYR A 357 -13.52 -13.09 -29.62
CA TYR A 357 -13.79 -13.34 -28.20
C TYR A 357 -14.58 -12.21 -27.52
N GLY A 358 -14.78 -11.07 -28.19
CA GLY A 358 -15.54 -9.95 -27.63
C GLY A 358 -14.77 -9.30 -26.50
N ASN A 359 -15.31 -9.31 -25.29
CA ASN A 359 -14.60 -8.85 -24.10
C ASN A 359 -13.57 -9.87 -23.56
N GLY A 360 -13.47 -11.07 -24.13
CA GLY A 360 -12.52 -12.12 -23.74
C GLY A 360 -13.17 -13.33 -23.05
N VAL A 361 -12.39 -14.07 -22.26
CA VAL A 361 -12.86 -15.24 -21.49
C VAL A 361 -13.22 -14.87 -20.06
N LEU A 362 -14.37 -15.32 -19.59
CA LEU A 362 -14.86 -15.15 -18.22
C LEU A 362 -13.81 -15.55 -17.16
N ASP A 363 -13.49 -14.63 -16.25
CA ASP A 363 -12.57 -14.87 -15.14
C ASP A 363 -13.05 -14.19 -13.84
N LEU A 364 -13.27 -15.00 -12.82
CA LEU A 364 -13.72 -14.56 -11.51
C LEU A 364 -12.56 -14.13 -10.60
N THR A 365 -11.31 -14.47 -10.91
CA THR A 365 -10.14 -14.00 -10.15
C THR A 365 -10.11 -12.47 -10.12
N ARG A 366 -10.20 -11.84 -11.30
CA ARG A 366 -10.18 -10.38 -11.40
C ARG A 366 -11.53 -9.76 -11.08
N ALA A 367 -12.63 -10.50 -11.24
CA ALA A 367 -13.97 -10.03 -10.86
C ALA A 367 -14.07 -9.86 -9.34
N PHE A 368 -13.49 -10.77 -8.56
CA PHE A 368 -13.48 -10.73 -7.09
C PHE A 368 -12.27 -9.97 -6.49
N GLN A 369 -11.64 -9.08 -7.26
CA GLN A 369 -10.67 -8.11 -6.77
C GLN A 369 -11.22 -6.68 -6.89
N PRO A 370 -10.67 -5.70 -6.15
CA PRO A 370 -11.06 -4.29 -6.28
C PRO A 370 -10.83 -3.78 -7.71
N LEU A 371 -11.85 -3.12 -8.28
CA LEU A 371 -11.78 -2.53 -9.61
C LEU A 371 -11.97 -1.01 -9.55
N GLY A 372 -11.15 -0.28 -10.31
CA GLY A 372 -11.13 1.18 -10.30
C GLY A 372 -10.40 1.76 -9.07
N ALA A 373 -10.74 3.00 -8.70
CA ALA A 373 -10.16 3.63 -7.52
C ALA A 373 -10.74 3.02 -6.23
N THR A 374 -9.88 2.72 -5.25
CA THR A 374 -10.34 2.24 -3.93
C THR A 374 -10.31 3.34 -2.88
N SER A 375 -11.21 3.24 -1.91
CA SER A 375 -11.37 4.21 -0.81
C SER A 375 -11.67 3.50 0.50
N MET A 376 -11.37 4.11 1.65
CA MET A 376 -11.68 3.49 2.93
C MET A 376 -13.19 3.54 3.20
N ALA A 377 -13.77 2.41 3.63
CA ALA A 377 -15.20 2.34 3.91
C ALA A 377 -15.62 3.37 4.96
N GLY A 378 -16.76 4.02 4.75
CA GLY A 378 -17.24 5.13 5.58
C GLY A 378 -16.48 6.47 5.39
N SER A 379 -15.52 6.54 4.46
CA SER A 379 -14.70 7.72 4.20
C SER A 379 -14.59 8.02 2.69
N LYS A 380 -14.02 9.19 2.35
CA LYS A 380 -13.59 9.55 0.98
C LYS A 380 -12.07 9.47 0.81
N ALA A 381 -11.36 8.97 1.81
CA ALA A 381 -9.92 8.75 1.75
C ALA A 381 -9.61 7.69 0.69
N LEU A 382 -8.87 8.06 -0.36
CA LEU A 382 -8.35 7.10 -1.33
C LEU A 382 -7.35 6.16 -0.66
N VAL A 383 -7.43 4.89 -1.03
CA VAL A 383 -6.52 3.82 -0.60
C VAL A 383 -5.80 3.27 -1.83
N SER A 384 -4.51 3.02 -1.68
CA SER A 384 -3.70 2.25 -2.62
C SER A 384 -3.58 0.81 -2.13
N THR A 385 -3.61 -0.16 -3.03
CA THR A 385 -3.33 -1.56 -2.69
C THR A 385 -1.83 -1.85 -2.56
N SER A 386 -0.94 -0.91 -2.94
CA SER A 386 0.52 -1.09 -2.92
C SER A 386 1.27 -0.14 -1.98
N GLY A 387 0.77 1.07 -1.72
CA GLY A 387 1.53 2.08 -0.98
C GLY A 387 0.68 3.20 -0.38
N ASN A 388 0.59 3.26 0.94
CA ASN A 388 -0.17 4.26 1.70
C ASN A 388 0.67 5.04 2.74
N ALA A 389 1.92 4.65 2.97
CA ALA A 389 2.83 5.36 3.87
C ALA A 389 4.31 5.08 3.56
N THR A 390 5.18 5.96 4.05
CA THR A 390 6.63 5.76 4.06
C THR A 390 7.20 6.18 5.41
N LEU A 391 7.80 5.24 6.14
CA LEU A 391 8.43 5.48 7.44
C LEU A 391 9.75 6.25 7.28
N SER A 392 10.14 7.02 8.31
CA SER A 392 11.41 7.77 8.32
C SER A 392 12.57 6.98 8.93
N ALA A 393 13.80 7.48 8.78
CA ALA A 393 15.00 6.85 9.34
C ALA A 393 14.94 6.68 10.88
N ALA A 394 14.26 7.58 11.59
CA ALA A 394 14.02 7.46 13.03
C ALA A 394 13.10 6.28 13.40
N MET A 395 12.30 5.77 12.46
CA MET A 395 11.38 4.64 12.62
C MET A 395 11.97 3.32 12.09
N GLY A 396 12.97 3.38 11.21
CA GLY A 396 13.76 2.23 10.76
C GLY A 396 12.95 1.01 10.33
N ASP A 397 13.27 -0.14 10.92
CA ASP A 397 12.63 -1.42 10.63
C ASP A 397 11.26 -1.63 11.32
N ALA A 398 10.65 -0.60 11.94
CA ALA A 398 9.42 -0.72 12.74
C ALA A 398 8.38 -1.70 12.16
N VAL A 399 8.10 -2.73 12.95
CA VAL A 399 7.14 -3.79 12.61
C VAL A 399 5.75 -3.36 13.06
N GLN A 400 4.81 -3.49 12.13
CA GLN A 400 3.39 -3.28 12.39
C GLN A 400 2.75 -4.63 12.76
N GLY A 401 1.71 -4.59 13.59
CA GLY A 401 0.74 -5.69 13.61
C GLY A 401 -0.08 -5.68 12.31
N GLU A 402 -0.99 -6.63 12.18
CA GLU A 402 -2.03 -6.55 11.14
C GLU A 402 -2.82 -5.25 11.32
N LEU A 403 -3.05 -4.54 10.20
CA LEU A 403 -3.86 -3.32 10.16
C LEU A 403 -5.04 -3.57 9.23
N GLY A 404 -5.91 -4.50 9.64
CA GLY A 404 -7.07 -4.95 8.89
C GLY A 404 -8.12 -3.85 8.75
N ALA A 405 -8.49 -3.52 7.53
CA ALA A 405 -9.51 -2.52 7.21
C ALA A 405 -10.42 -2.99 6.07
N VAL A 406 -11.62 -2.43 6.00
CA VAL A 406 -12.52 -2.57 4.84
C VAL A 406 -12.35 -1.38 3.91
N ILE A 407 -12.15 -1.66 2.63
CA ILE A 407 -12.11 -0.68 1.53
C ILE A 407 -13.27 -0.92 0.57
N LEU A 408 -13.74 0.15 -0.06
CA LEU A 408 -14.70 0.13 -1.15
C LEU A 408 -14.01 0.41 -2.48
N ASP A 409 -14.34 -0.35 -3.51
CA ASP A 409 -13.87 -0.09 -4.88
C ASP A 409 -14.80 0.86 -5.68
N GLY A 410 -14.54 1.04 -6.98
CA GLY A 410 -15.32 1.92 -7.86
C GLY A 410 -16.80 1.54 -8.01
N TYR A 411 -17.19 0.32 -7.63
CA TYR A 411 -18.58 -0.16 -7.62
C TYR A 411 -19.17 -0.21 -6.20
N SER A 412 -18.49 0.41 -5.23
CA SER A 412 -18.84 0.37 -3.80
C SER A 412 -18.87 -1.04 -3.20
N ARG A 413 -18.05 -1.95 -3.74
CA ARG A 413 -17.90 -3.32 -3.21
C ARG A 413 -16.85 -3.34 -2.11
N ALA A 414 -17.20 -3.98 -0.99
CA ALA A 414 -16.35 -4.10 0.18
C ALA A 414 -15.31 -5.22 0.04
N PHE A 415 -14.05 -4.89 0.33
CA PHE A 415 -12.92 -5.82 0.38
C PHE A 415 -12.12 -5.62 1.66
N ALA A 416 -11.64 -6.71 2.24
CA ALA A 416 -10.66 -6.64 3.33
C ALA A 416 -9.25 -6.34 2.77
N ILE A 417 -8.52 -5.46 3.45
CA ILE A 417 -7.11 -5.17 3.17
C ILE A 417 -6.33 -5.11 4.49
N ASP A 418 -5.11 -5.64 4.49
CA ASP A 418 -4.15 -5.41 5.57
C ASP A 418 -3.24 -4.23 5.17
N LEU A 419 -3.51 -3.06 5.74
CA LEU A 419 -2.79 -1.84 5.42
C LEU A 419 -1.32 -1.90 5.80
N ALA A 420 -0.91 -2.77 6.73
CA ALA A 420 0.49 -2.91 7.15
C ALA A 420 1.41 -3.27 5.98
N LYS A 421 0.92 -4.06 5.03
CA LYS A 421 1.64 -4.47 3.80
C LYS A 421 1.86 -3.33 2.81
N THR A 422 1.13 -2.22 2.96
CA THR A 422 1.22 -1.02 2.10
C THR A 422 2.11 0.08 2.71
N ILE A 423 2.81 -0.21 3.81
CA ILE A 423 3.68 0.75 4.50
C ILE A 423 5.13 0.49 4.11
N ALA A 424 5.67 1.37 3.25
CA ALA A 424 7.05 1.33 2.85
C ALA A 424 7.98 1.74 4.00
N LYS A 425 9.13 1.07 4.12
CA LYS A 425 10.21 1.45 5.03
C LYS A 425 11.27 2.19 4.22
N ARG A 426 11.79 3.31 4.73
CA ARG A 426 12.91 4.01 4.10
C ARG A 426 14.19 3.17 4.24
N SER A 427 14.81 2.83 3.12
CA SER A 427 16.16 2.24 3.09
C SER A 427 17.18 3.17 3.76
N PRO A 428 18.14 2.66 4.55
CA PRO A 428 19.16 3.49 5.18
C PRO A 428 20.04 4.24 4.17
N ASP A 429 20.49 5.42 4.57
CA ASP A 429 21.41 6.21 3.76
C ASP A 429 22.79 5.54 3.69
N ARG A 430 23.40 5.61 2.51
CA ARG A 430 24.81 5.27 2.32
C ARG A 430 25.67 6.40 2.89
N ALA A 431 26.18 6.20 4.10
CA ALA A 431 26.90 7.18 4.93
C ALA A 431 27.92 8.04 4.14
N LEU A 432 28.77 7.42 3.33
CA LEU A 432 29.80 8.11 2.54
C LEU A 432 29.28 8.76 1.24
N GLY A 433 28.15 8.31 0.71
CA GLY A 433 27.65 8.72 -0.62
C GLY A 433 27.34 10.22 -0.68
N GLY A 434 26.59 10.73 0.29
CA GLY A 434 26.30 12.17 0.39
C GLY A 434 27.52 13.00 0.82
N ALA A 435 28.36 12.47 1.72
CA ALA A 435 29.52 13.19 2.26
C ALA A 435 30.65 13.42 1.24
N LEU A 436 30.74 12.59 0.19
CA LEU A 436 31.82 12.67 -0.82
C LEU A 436 31.38 13.27 -2.17
N GLN A 437 30.08 13.45 -2.43
CA GLN A 437 29.58 13.86 -3.76
C GLN A 437 29.63 15.37 -4.05
N SER A 438 29.91 16.22 -3.06
CA SER A 438 29.71 17.67 -3.17
C SER A 438 31.00 18.45 -3.52
N HIS A 439 31.11 18.94 -4.76
CA HIS A 439 32.10 19.95 -5.17
C HIS A 439 31.73 21.34 -4.62
N LEU A 440 31.77 21.53 -3.30
CA LEU A 440 31.37 22.77 -2.64
C LEU A 440 32.37 23.90 -2.89
N ARG A 441 31.88 25.07 -3.31
CA ARG A 441 32.62 26.34 -3.24
C ARG A 441 32.01 27.24 -2.17
N THR A 442 32.81 27.66 -1.20
CA THR A 442 32.39 28.58 -0.14
C THR A 442 33.00 29.96 -0.38
N VAL A 443 32.20 31.00 -0.21
CA VAL A 443 32.62 32.41 -0.23
C VAL A 443 32.16 33.05 1.09
N ALA A 444 33.07 33.74 1.77
CA ALA A 444 32.77 34.44 3.02
C ALA A 444 33.32 35.87 2.99
N LEU A 445 32.54 36.81 3.52
CA LEU A 445 32.84 38.22 3.62
C LEU A 445 32.56 38.67 5.06
N ALA A 446 33.59 39.16 5.74
CA ALA A 446 33.46 39.74 7.08
C ALA A 446 33.83 41.23 7.02
N GLN A 447 32.94 42.10 7.48
CA GLN A 447 33.18 43.54 7.54
C GLN A 447 32.69 44.08 8.89
N GLY A 448 33.65 44.40 9.76
CA GLY A 448 33.36 44.82 11.14
C GLY A 448 32.60 43.74 11.92
N ASN A 449 31.46 44.11 12.51
CA ASN A 449 30.62 43.22 13.30
C ASN A 449 29.62 42.38 12.47
N MET A 450 29.71 42.43 11.14
CA MET A 450 28.84 41.68 10.23
C MET A 450 29.63 40.58 9.52
N THR A 451 29.07 39.38 9.47
CA THR A 451 29.59 38.26 8.69
C THR A 451 28.50 37.76 7.75
N VAL A 452 28.83 37.75 6.46
CA VAL A 452 28.03 37.18 5.38
C VAL A 452 28.80 36.01 4.79
N SER A 453 28.15 34.87 4.64
CA SER A 453 28.74 33.71 3.98
C SER A 453 27.74 33.03 3.05
N MET A 454 28.27 32.26 2.11
CA MET A 454 27.53 31.53 1.09
C MET A 454 28.31 30.27 0.68
N THR A 455 27.60 29.17 0.47
CA THR A 455 28.17 27.94 -0.10
C THR A 455 27.34 27.53 -1.32
N LEU A 456 28.05 27.23 -2.41
CA LEU A 456 27.51 26.93 -3.73
C LEU A 456 27.84 25.48 -4.08
N ALA A 457 26.81 24.67 -4.35
CA ALA A 457 26.92 23.30 -4.81
C ALA A 457 26.48 23.21 -6.28
N PRO A 458 27.37 22.85 -7.22
CA PRO A 458 26.98 22.64 -8.62
C PRO A 458 26.18 21.34 -8.73
N ARG A 459 25.01 21.39 -9.40
CA ARG A 459 24.20 20.22 -9.74
C ARG A 459 24.64 19.63 -11.07
N SER A 460 24.37 18.34 -11.27
CA SER A 460 24.69 17.59 -12.50
C SER A 460 23.96 18.06 -13.76
N ASN A 461 23.04 19.02 -13.66
CA ASN A 461 22.31 19.63 -14.77
C ASN A 461 22.80 21.06 -15.11
N GLY A 462 23.84 21.57 -14.44
CA GLY A 462 24.38 22.92 -14.65
C GLY A 462 23.81 24.00 -13.72
N ASP A 463 22.75 23.72 -12.94
CA ASP A 463 22.23 24.65 -11.94
C ASP A 463 23.14 24.74 -10.71
N VAL A 464 23.17 25.91 -10.06
CA VAL A 464 23.83 26.09 -8.77
C VAL A 464 22.81 26.04 -7.62
N ALA A 465 23.07 25.20 -6.63
CA ALA A 465 22.28 25.09 -5.41
C ALA A 465 22.95 25.82 -4.24
N LEU A 466 22.14 26.41 -3.35
CA LEU A 466 22.54 26.66 -1.98
C LEU A 466 22.32 25.35 -1.19
N ASP A 467 23.34 24.89 -0.48
CA ASP A 467 23.32 23.63 0.28
C ASP A 467 23.80 23.84 1.72
N ARG A 468 23.51 22.88 2.60
CA ARG A 468 24.07 22.79 3.96
C ARG A 468 25.59 22.56 3.89
N THR A 469 26.27 22.68 5.02
CA THR A 469 27.71 22.38 5.10
C THR A 469 28.12 21.55 6.30
N SER A 470 29.18 20.78 6.04
CA SER A 470 30.17 20.29 6.99
C SER A 470 31.49 21.05 6.82
N LEU A 471 31.84 21.95 7.74
CA LEU A 471 33.19 22.53 7.82
C LEU A 471 34.15 21.55 8.52
N SER A 472 35.42 21.52 8.12
CA SER A 472 36.49 20.93 8.93
C SER A 472 36.94 21.89 10.05
N ARG A 473 37.81 21.44 10.96
CA ARG A 473 38.38 22.34 12.00
C ARG A 473 39.31 23.42 11.41
N ALA A 474 40.00 23.11 10.32
CA ALA A 474 40.82 24.10 9.61
C ALA A 474 39.94 25.18 8.98
N ASP A 475 38.86 24.78 8.30
CA ASP A 475 37.85 25.69 7.77
C ASP A 475 37.26 26.58 8.88
N ALA A 476 36.91 26.02 10.05
CA ALA A 476 36.32 26.76 11.16
C ALA A 476 37.21 27.88 11.75
N THR A 477 38.52 27.81 11.50
CA THR A 477 39.52 28.77 12.03
C THR A 477 39.84 29.89 11.03
N GLY A 478 39.74 29.63 9.72
CA GLY A 478 40.01 30.62 8.66
C GLY A 478 38.78 31.12 7.87
N ALA A 479 37.69 30.33 7.79
CA ALA A 479 36.56 30.57 6.90
C ALA A 479 35.21 30.26 7.57
N ARG A 480 34.51 31.29 8.08
CA ARG A 480 33.20 31.14 8.71
C ARG A 480 32.06 31.14 7.68
N ALA A 481 31.65 29.94 7.24
CA ALA A 481 30.43 29.68 6.48
C ALA A 481 29.14 29.97 7.34
N ILE A 482 27.88 29.64 7.00
CA ILE A 482 27.31 28.49 6.28
C ILE A 482 25.98 28.87 5.58
N ALA A 483 25.84 28.56 4.28
CA ALA A 483 24.64 28.90 3.47
C ALA A 483 24.32 30.40 3.55
N GLY A 484 23.21 30.90 3.00
CA GLY A 484 22.97 32.34 2.95
C GLY A 484 22.68 32.90 4.34
N MET A 485 23.71 33.30 5.09
CA MET A 485 23.53 33.77 6.46
C MET A 485 24.17 35.11 6.72
N VAL A 486 23.43 35.95 7.44
CA VAL A 486 23.84 37.28 7.85
C VAL A 486 23.78 37.30 9.36
N THR A 487 24.94 37.28 10.01
CA THR A 487 25.04 37.48 11.45
C THR A 487 25.62 38.86 11.74
N GLN A 488 25.02 39.57 12.68
CA GLN A 488 25.45 40.90 13.09
C GLN A 488 25.48 41.00 14.61
N LYS A 489 26.60 41.52 15.14
CA LYS A 489 26.78 41.78 16.57
C LYS A 489 26.44 43.24 16.90
N LEU A 490 25.40 43.45 17.71
CA LEU A 490 24.97 44.75 18.23
C LEU A 490 25.59 44.97 19.61
N GLY A 491 26.82 45.48 19.63
CA GLY A 491 27.58 45.73 20.86
C GLY A 491 28.23 44.46 21.44
N SER A 492 28.41 44.42 22.76
CA SER A 492 29.07 43.28 23.43
C SER A 492 28.13 42.14 23.77
N THR A 493 26.85 42.43 24.02
CA THR A 493 25.86 41.50 24.61
C THR A 493 24.82 40.95 23.63
N LEU A 494 24.45 41.70 22.58
CA LEU A 494 23.39 41.32 21.64
C LEU A 494 23.97 40.89 20.29
N SER A 495 23.45 39.80 19.73
CA SER A 495 23.70 39.41 18.34
C SER A 495 22.44 38.81 17.71
N PHE A 496 22.34 38.91 16.38
CA PHE A 496 21.28 38.28 15.62
C PHE A 496 21.85 37.60 14.37
N GLY A 497 21.09 36.64 13.84
CA GLY A 497 21.42 35.88 12.65
C GLY A 497 20.17 35.60 11.81
N PHE A 498 20.26 35.82 10.51
CA PHE A 498 19.32 35.30 9.53
C PHE A 498 19.98 34.17 8.75
N GLY A 499 19.21 33.16 8.34
CA GLY A 499 19.70 32.02 7.56
C GLY A 499 18.74 31.64 6.43
N PHE A 500 19.27 31.50 5.22
CA PHE A 500 18.61 30.98 4.02
C PHE A 500 19.24 29.63 3.70
N ALA A 501 18.42 28.57 3.60
CA ALA A 501 18.86 27.16 3.59
C ALA A 501 19.57 26.65 4.88
N GLN A 502 19.85 27.51 5.86
CA GLN A 502 20.45 27.15 7.15
C GLN A 502 19.42 27.03 8.28
N GLY A 503 19.56 26.03 9.14
CA GLY A 503 18.66 25.81 10.28
C GLY A 503 18.93 26.70 11.50
N SER A 504 17.89 26.98 12.27
CA SER A 504 17.93 27.82 13.48
C SER A 504 18.90 27.30 14.56
N GLY A 505 19.02 25.97 14.69
CA GLY A 505 19.96 25.34 15.60
C GLY A 505 21.42 25.62 15.25
N ALA A 506 21.76 25.66 13.95
CA ALA A 506 23.11 25.96 13.50
C ALA A 506 23.45 27.46 13.69
N LEU A 507 22.48 28.36 13.45
CA LEU A 507 22.62 29.77 13.83
C LEU A 507 22.86 29.91 15.34
N SER A 508 22.16 29.15 16.19
CA SER A 508 22.36 29.16 17.64
C SER A 508 23.77 28.70 18.06
N ALA A 509 24.27 27.59 17.47
CA ALA A 509 25.63 27.11 17.70
C ALA A 509 26.68 28.16 17.31
N GLN A 510 26.50 28.84 16.18
CA GLN A 510 27.41 29.88 15.69
C GLN A 510 27.34 31.18 16.52
N LEU A 511 26.14 31.62 16.92
CA LEU A 511 25.95 32.79 17.79
C LEU A 511 26.50 32.55 19.20
N SER A 512 26.45 31.30 19.70
CA SER A 512 27.07 30.90 20.97
C SER A 512 28.58 30.62 20.87
N GLY A 513 29.14 30.60 19.66
CA GLY A 513 30.56 30.35 19.42
C GLY A 513 30.99 28.91 19.71
N GLN A 514 30.05 27.96 19.67
CA GLN A 514 30.38 26.55 19.87
C GLN A 514 31.07 25.95 18.64
N SER A 515 32.15 25.21 18.92
CA SER A 515 32.95 24.47 17.95
C SER A 515 32.88 22.99 18.33
N GLU A 516 32.32 22.17 17.45
CA GLU A 516 32.41 20.72 17.55
C GLU A 516 33.52 20.18 16.64
N PRO A 517 34.11 19.01 16.95
CA PRO A 517 34.93 18.30 15.98
C PRO A 517 34.06 17.91 14.79
N ALA A 518 34.56 18.14 13.57
CA ALA A 518 33.91 17.68 12.36
C ALA A 518 33.99 16.14 12.29
N PHE A 519 32.87 15.49 12.60
CA PHE A 519 32.60 14.08 12.33
C PHE A 519 31.63 14.01 11.14
N LEU A 520 31.83 13.05 10.25
CA LEU A 520 31.09 12.95 8.98
C LEU A 520 29.81 12.12 9.14
N ILE A 521 29.84 11.07 9.95
CA ILE A 521 28.78 10.06 10.08
C ILE A 521 28.12 10.15 11.45
N ALA A 522 28.90 10.18 12.53
CA ALA A 522 28.40 10.15 13.91
C ALA A 522 27.79 11.50 14.35
N ASN A 523 26.60 11.83 13.85
CA ASN A 523 25.93 13.12 14.05
C ASN A 523 24.57 12.99 14.77
N ALA A 524 24.56 13.32 16.07
CA ALA A 524 23.33 13.34 16.89
C ALA A 524 22.54 14.67 16.85
N GLY A 525 23.05 15.71 16.18
CA GLY A 525 22.42 17.03 16.14
C GLY A 525 21.30 17.17 15.10
N SER A 526 21.28 16.29 14.09
CA SER A 526 20.34 16.32 12.96
C SER A 526 18.87 16.16 13.39
N MET A 527 17.93 16.52 12.52
CA MET A 527 16.49 16.34 12.81
C MET A 527 16.04 14.87 12.79
N GLY A 528 16.90 13.92 12.38
CA GLY A 528 16.54 12.49 12.28
C GLY A 528 15.81 12.08 11.00
N PHE A 529 15.59 13.02 10.09
CA PHE A 529 14.90 12.82 8.82
C PHE A 529 15.28 13.91 7.80
N ASP A 530 14.99 13.64 6.53
CA ASP A 530 15.39 14.52 5.42
C ASP A 530 14.57 15.80 5.44
N SER A 531 15.28 16.91 5.25
CA SER A 531 14.70 18.22 5.43
C SER A 531 15.53 19.27 4.73
N THR A 532 14.86 20.27 4.15
CA THR A 532 15.47 21.49 3.65
C THR A 532 14.87 22.67 4.38
N THR A 533 15.69 23.45 5.07
CA THR A 533 15.26 24.72 5.65
C THR A 533 15.02 25.72 4.53
N ARG A 534 13.97 26.54 4.61
CA ARG A 534 13.74 27.64 3.65
C ARG A 534 14.32 28.93 4.22
N ALA A 535 13.88 29.31 5.42
CA ALA A 535 14.41 30.43 6.15
C ALA A 535 14.49 30.13 7.66
N SER A 536 15.41 30.79 8.33
CA SER A 536 15.52 30.81 9.79
C SER A 536 15.99 32.17 10.29
N SER A 537 15.76 32.43 11.57
CA SER A 537 16.23 33.62 12.26
C SER A 537 16.53 33.26 13.71
N ALA A 538 17.60 33.82 14.25
CA ALA A 538 17.99 33.64 15.64
C ALA A 538 18.45 34.96 16.26
N MET A 539 18.12 35.17 17.52
CA MET A 539 18.52 36.34 18.31
C MET A 539 19.12 35.84 19.62
N ARG A 540 20.32 36.33 19.96
CA ARG A 540 21.06 35.96 21.15
C ARG A 540 21.33 37.19 22.02
N GLN A 541 21.02 37.09 23.31
CA GLN A 541 21.36 38.08 24.32
C GLN A 541 22.21 37.44 25.41
N SER A 542 23.35 38.05 25.73
CA SER A 542 24.27 37.61 26.77
C SER A 542 24.10 38.46 28.03
N PHE A 543 23.89 37.83 29.18
CA PHE A 543 23.70 38.51 30.47
C PHE A 543 24.31 37.68 31.61
N GLY A 544 25.14 38.31 32.46
CA GLY A 544 25.68 37.67 33.68
C GLY A 544 26.51 36.39 33.45
N GLY A 545 27.07 36.21 32.25
CA GLY A 545 27.78 34.98 31.85
C GLY A 545 26.89 33.86 31.29
N PHE A 546 25.58 34.08 31.20
CA PHE A 546 24.66 33.25 30.43
C PHE A 546 24.44 33.82 29.04
N GLY A 547 24.29 32.96 28.04
CA GLY A 547 23.71 33.27 26.73
C GLY A 547 22.28 32.77 26.67
N PHE A 548 21.37 33.61 26.19
CA PHE A 548 19.99 33.25 25.86
C PHE A 548 19.81 33.40 24.36
N THR A 549 19.45 32.33 23.65
CA THR A 549 19.20 32.36 22.21
C THR A 549 17.76 31.95 21.92
N ALA A 550 17.01 32.80 21.22
CA ALA A 550 15.71 32.45 20.64
C ALA A 550 15.85 32.23 19.14
N GLY A 551 15.23 31.19 18.58
CA GLY A 551 15.29 30.85 17.17
C GLY A 551 13.92 30.49 16.58
N ILE A 552 13.71 30.85 15.32
CA ILE A 552 12.56 30.45 14.51
C ILE A 552 13.02 29.93 13.15
N GLU A 553 12.29 29.00 12.57
CA GLU A 553 12.65 28.33 11.33
C GLU A 553 11.41 27.77 10.63
N ASN A 554 11.41 27.82 9.29
CA ASN A 554 10.43 27.13 8.47
C ASN A 554 11.12 26.42 7.29
N GLY A 555 10.57 25.27 6.90
CA GLY A 555 11.17 24.47 5.84
C GLY A 555 10.25 23.37 5.33
N ASP A 556 10.84 22.47 4.54
CA ASP A 556 10.19 21.26 4.04
C ASP A 556 10.86 20.03 4.64
N VAL A 557 10.05 19.07 5.08
CA VAL A 557 10.42 17.65 5.16
C VAL A 557 10.49 17.12 3.73
N LEU A 558 11.49 16.30 3.43
CA LEU A 558 11.59 15.57 2.17
C LEU A 558 11.20 14.11 2.38
N THR A 559 10.33 13.59 1.52
CA THR A 559 9.95 12.17 1.50
C THR A 559 10.17 11.59 0.12
N GLN A 560 10.92 10.49 0.04
CA GLN A 560 11.23 9.84 -1.23
C GLN A 560 9.99 9.10 -1.71
N ARG A 561 9.59 9.32 -2.97
CA ARG A 561 8.46 8.61 -3.56
C ARG A 561 8.89 7.20 -3.96
N GLY A 562 8.28 6.18 -3.37
CA GLY A 562 8.31 4.83 -3.91
C GLY A 562 7.55 4.80 -5.24
N ASP A 563 8.11 4.10 -6.23
CA ASP A 563 7.54 3.80 -7.53
C ASP A 563 6.99 4.98 -8.35
N ASP A 564 7.88 5.61 -9.15
CA ASP A 564 7.52 5.99 -10.52
C ASP A 564 8.78 6.17 -11.40
N LEU A 565 8.74 5.72 -12.66
CA LEU A 565 9.88 5.75 -13.61
C LEU A 565 10.17 7.15 -14.17
N ARG A 566 9.74 8.22 -13.48
CA ARG A 566 9.83 9.61 -13.93
C ARG A 566 10.88 10.37 -13.13
N LEU A 567 12.09 10.43 -13.70
CA LEU A 567 13.31 11.04 -13.15
C LEU A 567 13.23 12.52 -12.68
N ARG A 568 12.08 13.21 -12.80
CA ARG A 568 11.94 14.66 -12.54
C ARG A 568 11.56 15.04 -11.10
N ASP A 569 10.75 14.25 -10.38
CA ASP A 569 10.32 14.57 -9.01
C ASP A 569 10.44 13.38 -8.05
N ARG A 570 11.68 13.10 -7.61
CA ARG A 570 11.98 12.02 -6.64
C ARG A 570 11.54 12.30 -5.20
N TRP A 571 11.20 13.55 -4.87
CA TRP A 571 11.01 14.03 -3.50
C TRP A 571 9.71 14.83 -3.34
N GLN A 572 8.79 14.36 -2.50
CA GLN A 572 7.65 15.16 -2.06
C GLN A 572 8.03 16.01 -0.84
N ARG A 573 7.59 17.27 -0.86
CA ARG A 573 7.88 18.30 0.15
C ARG A 573 6.67 18.55 1.05
N SER A 574 6.85 18.42 2.36
CA SER A 574 5.81 18.68 3.37
C SER A 574 6.25 19.76 4.34
N GLY A 575 5.45 20.79 4.56
CA GLY A 575 5.89 21.98 5.33
C GLY A 575 6.00 21.73 6.84
N TYR A 576 7.08 22.23 7.45
CA TYR A 576 7.23 22.30 8.91
C TYR A 576 7.57 23.73 9.37
N ASN A 577 7.20 24.03 10.61
CA ASN A 577 7.62 25.22 11.37
C ASN A 577 8.35 24.77 12.64
N ARG A 578 9.32 25.56 13.10
CA ARG A 578 10.10 25.30 14.32
C ARG A 578 10.34 26.59 15.09
N ALA A 579 10.26 26.50 16.41
CA ALA A 579 10.68 27.55 17.35
C ALA A 579 11.57 26.94 18.43
N SER A 580 12.60 27.66 18.87
CA SER A 580 13.57 27.19 19.85
C SER A 580 13.97 28.28 20.85
N LEU A 581 14.24 27.87 22.08
CA LEU A 581 14.82 28.68 23.15
C LEU A 581 15.99 27.89 23.74
N ALA A 582 17.19 28.48 23.73
CA ALA A 582 18.41 27.89 24.29
C ALA A 582 19.00 28.79 25.37
N ILE A 583 19.57 28.16 26.39
CA ILE A 583 20.34 28.79 27.46
C ILE A 583 21.70 28.09 27.50
N ASP A 584 22.79 28.84 27.43
CA ASP A 584 24.15 28.32 27.56
C ASP A 584 24.98 29.12 28.54
N ARG A 585 26.01 28.48 29.10
CA ARG A 585 26.95 29.08 30.04
C ARG A 585 28.30 28.36 30.01
N ARG A 586 29.37 29.12 30.19
CA ARG A 586 30.74 28.61 30.38
C ARG A 586 31.20 28.80 31.84
N PHE A 587 31.68 27.73 32.42
CA PHE A 587 32.25 27.60 33.77
C PHE A 587 33.72 27.18 33.63
N GLY A 588 34.61 28.14 33.39
CA GLY A 588 36.02 27.85 33.08
C GLY A 588 36.18 27.00 31.82
N GLY A 589 36.70 25.78 31.96
CA GLY A 589 36.80 24.79 30.87
C GLY A 589 35.47 24.17 30.44
N LEU A 590 34.43 24.20 31.27
CA LEU A 590 33.14 23.54 30.98
C LEU A 590 32.17 24.50 30.29
N ALA A 591 31.82 24.27 29.03
CA ALA A 591 30.67 24.85 28.36
C ALA A 591 29.44 23.95 28.49
N THR A 592 28.26 24.55 28.70
CA THR A 592 26.98 23.84 28.82
C THR A 592 25.91 24.56 28.00
N MET A 593 24.96 23.81 27.43
CA MET A 593 23.76 24.33 26.77
C MET A 593 22.56 23.44 27.09
N VAL A 594 21.40 24.05 27.31
CA VAL A 594 20.09 23.39 27.32
C VAL A 594 19.20 24.14 26.35
N ALA A 595 18.47 23.44 25.48
CA ALA A 595 17.50 24.06 24.58
C ALA A 595 16.17 23.31 24.56
N ALA A 596 15.07 24.06 24.52
CA ALA A 596 13.74 23.54 24.24
C ALA A 596 13.33 23.95 22.83
N THR A 597 12.97 22.97 22.00
CA THR A 597 12.49 23.18 20.63
C THR A 597 11.04 22.70 20.54
N ARG A 598 10.17 23.50 19.93
CA ARG A 598 8.88 23.04 19.37
C ARG A 598 8.99 22.95 17.85
N MET A 599 8.46 21.88 17.27
CA MET A 599 8.34 21.67 15.84
C MET A 599 6.91 21.23 15.50
N ASP A 600 6.29 21.87 14.52
CA ASP A 600 4.95 21.54 14.03
C ASP A 600 5.04 21.13 12.55
N GLU A 601 4.75 19.86 12.26
CA GLU A 601 4.70 19.24 10.93
C GLU A 601 3.25 19.18 10.43
N ARG A 602 3.03 19.57 9.16
CA ARG A 602 1.66 19.67 8.60
C ARG A 602 1.11 18.35 8.09
N ASP A 603 1.96 17.55 7.46
CA ASP A 603 1.58 16.40 6.63
C ASP A 603 2.46 15.15 6.93
N THR A 604 3.25 15.19 8.01
CA THR A 604 4.24 14.16 8.39
C THR A 604 4.30 13.98 9.91
N VAL A 605 4.92 12.88 10.36
CA VAL A 605 5.28 12.62 11.76
C VAL A 605 6.75 12.24 11.83
N LEU A 606 7.61 13.09 12.41
CA LEU A 606 9.05 12.87 12.48
C LEU A 606 9.66 12.50 11.11
N GLY A 607 9.21 13.20 10.08
CA GLY A 607 9.59 12.96 8.69
C GLY A 607 8.94 11.77 7.98
N ALA A 608 8.17 10.93 8.69
CA ALA A 608 7.40 9.86 8.06
C ALA A 608 6.11 10.41 7.47
N ARG A 609 5.67 9.84 6.35
CA ARG A 609 4.45 10.24 5.65
C ARG A 609 3.40 9.15 5.72
N PHE A 610 2.17 9.57 5.95
CA PHE A 610 0.96 8.75 5.90
C PHE A 610 -0.01 9.43 4.95
N ASP A 611 -0.47 8.71 3.91
CA ASP A 611 -1.45 9.23 2.96
C ASP A 611 -2.87 9.16 3.53
N ALA A 612 -3.85 9.65 2.78
CA ALA A 612 -5.24 9.75 3.23
C ALA A 612 -5.81 8.42 3.77
N ALA A 613 -5.38 7.28 3.22
CA ALA A 613 -5.71 5.93 3.66
C ALA A 613 -5.37 5.61 5.12
N LEU A 614 -4.28 6.17 5.65
CA LEU A 614 -3.89 6.06 7.07
C LEU A 614 -4.18 7.39 7.80
N GLY A 615 -4.95 8.26 7.14
CA GLY A 615 -5.31 9.63 7.45
C GLY A 615 -4.11 10.57 7.55
N ALA A 616 -4.07 11.56 6.65
CA ALA A 616 -2.92 12.44 6.44
C ALA A 616 -2.46 13.13 7.74
N THR A 617 -1.41 12.64 8.37
CA THR A 617 -1.04 13.02 9.74
C THR A 617 -0.55 14.46 9.87
N ARG A 618 -0.87 15.11 10.99
CA ARG A 618 -0.10 16.26 11.51
C ARG A 618 0.62 15.87 12.79
N ALA A 619 1.76 16.48 13.07
CA ALA A 619 2.51 16.23 14.30
C ALA A 619 2.99 17.52 14.98
N ALA A 620 2.92 17.53 16.31
CA ALA A 620 3.56 18.55 17.14
C ALA A 620 4.59 17.86 18.04
N THR A 621 5.86 18.16 17.82
CA THR A 621 7.00 17.59 18.56
C THR A 621 7.64 18.63 19.45
N TRP A 622 7.82 18.29 20.72
CA TRP A 622 8.74 18.99 21.61
C TRP A 622 10.04 18.21 21.72
N PHE A 623 11.17 18.88 21.57
CA PHE A 623 12.49 18.35 21.90
C PHE A 623 13.09 19.12 23.08
N LEU A 624 13.77 18.39 23.96
CA LEU A 624 14.71 18.91 24.94
C LEU A 624 16.12 18.45 24.52
N ASP A 625 16.97 19.43 24.25
CA ASP A 625 18.38 19.26 23.90
C ASP A 625 19.23 19.62 25.12
N THR A 626 20.24 18.81 25.43
CA THR A 626 21.25 19.10 26.47
C THR A 626 22.64 18.80 25.94
N MET A 627 23.58 19.70 26.14
CA MET A 627 24.97 19.56 25.69
C MET A 627 25.95 20.04 26.77
N ALA A 628 27.06 19.32 26.91
CA ALA A 628 28.19 19.71 27.74
C ALA A 628 29.49 19.49 26.97
N ARG A 629 30.45 20.41 27.08
CA ARG A 629 31.80 20.26 26.54
C ARG A 629 32.83 20.75 27.53
N PHE A 630 33.73 19.87 27.96
CA PHE A 630 34.81 20.17 28.89
C PHE A 630 36.14 20.25 28.14
N ASP A 631 36.75 21.42 28.20
CA ASP A 631 38.17 21.64 27.87
C ASP A 631 39.00 21.28 29.11
N ALA A 632 39.77 20.19 29.02
CA ALA A 632 40.58 19.68 30.10
C ALA A 632 42.02 20.26 30.10
N GLY A 633 42.32 21.17 29.17
CA GLY A 633 43.67 21.70 28.97
C GLY A 633 44.59 20.73 28.20
N ALA A 634 45.80 21.21 27.90
CA ALA A 634 46.79 20.48 27.09
C ALA A 634 46.26 19.96 25.73
N GLY A 635 45.22 20.59 25.18
CA GLY A 635 44.55 20.18 23.94
C GLY A 635 43.51 19.07 24.09
N TRP A 636 43.23 18.57 25.30
CA TRP A 636 42.18 17.58 25.53
C TRP A 636 40.79 18.22 25.62
N SER A 637 39.81 17.64 24.92
CA SER A 637 38.41 18.01 25.04
C SER A 637 37.50 16.78 25.13
N ILE A 638 36.46 16.88 25.94
CA ILE A 638 35.41 15.87 26.09
C ILE A 638 34.07 16.55 25.81
N GLY A 639 33.24 15.97 24.96
CA GLY A 639 31.92 16.47 24.58
C GLY A 639 30.83 15.42 24.82
N GLY A 640 29.62 15.89 25.10
CA GLY A 640 28.43 15.06 25.17
C GLY A 640 27.18 15.85 24.82
N SER A 641 26.26 15.23 24.09
CA SER A 641 24.94 15.78 23.79
C SER A 641 23.86 14.71 23.89
N MET A 642 22.66 15.11 24.28
CA MET A 642 21.47 14.27 24.33
C MET A 642 20.26 15.06 23.83
N ARG A 643 19.38 14.40 23.10
CA ARG A 643 18.07 14.92 22.68
C ARG A 643 16.99 13.94 23.13
N GLN A 644 15.97 14.44 23.81
CA GLN A 644 14.73 13.71 24.11
C GLN A 644 13.57 14.40 23.39
N GLY A 645 12.76 13.64 22.67
CA GLY A 645 11.56 14.15 22.00
C GLY A 645 10.26 13.54 22.49
N TRP A 646 9.19 14.32 22.38
CA TRP A 646 7.80 13.93 22.61
C TRP A 646 6.93 14.48 21.49
N THR A 647 6.40 13.60 20.65
CA THR A 647 5.56 13.92 19.51
C THR A 647 4.12 13.52 19.80
N ARG A 648 3.19 14.47 19.60
CA ARG A 648 1.77 14.20 19.46
C ARG A 648 1.42 14.14 17.98
N ALA A 649 1.04 12.97 17.49
CA ALA A 649 0.50 12.79 16.15
C ALA A 649 -1.04 12.83 16.21
N ALA A 650 -1.67 13.38 15.17
CA ALA A 650 -3.11 13.35 15.00
C ALA A 650 -3.47 13.11 13.53
N VAL A 651 -4.44 12.23 13.32
CA VAL A 651 -4.96 11.80 12.03
C VAL A 651 -6.07 12.76 11.56
N ARG A 652 -6.22 12.93 10.23
CA ARG A 652 -7.31 13.69 9.60
C ARG A 652 -7.64 13.06 8.24
N GLY A 653 -8.80 13.40 7.68
CA GLY A 653 -9.24 12.94 6.35
C GLY A 653 -10.29 11.82 6.38
N GLY A 654 -11.17 11.81 7.37
CA GLY A 654 -12.27 10.85 7.48
C GLY A 654 -11.97 9.61 8.34
N LEU A 655 -10.80 9.57 8.99
CA LEU A 655 -10.44 8.57 9.99
C LEU A 655 -10.14 9.23 11.33
N SER A 656 -10.44 8.51 12.41
CA SER A 656 -10.08 8.89 13.77
C SER A 656 -8.74 8.27 14.14
N GLY A 657 -7.90 9.03 14.84
CA GLY A 657 -6.67 8.50 15.40
C GLY A 657 -5.75 9.58 15.97
N ASP A 658 -5.06 9.22 17.03
CA ASP A 658 -4.03 10.03 17.65
C ASP A 658 -2.89 9.16 18.19
N GLY A 659 -1.77 9.78 18.52
CA GLY A 659 -0.56 9.04 18.83
C GLY A 659 0.41 9.81 19.72
N LEU A 660 1.07 9.08 20.60
CA LEU A 660 2.20 9.56 21.38
C LEU A 660 3.45 8.77 21.01
N VAL A 661 4.44 9.49 20.48
CA VAL A 661 5.75 8.95 20.11
C VAL A 661 6.81 9.62 20.98
N ARG A 662 7.75 8.84 21.53
CA ARG A 662 8.94 9.35 22.20
C ARG A 662 10.17 9.01 21.38
N THR A 663 11.05 9.99 21.17
CA THR A 663 12.31 9.82 20.46
C THR A 663 13.50 10.13 21.35
N ASN A 664 14.67 9.56 21.05
CA ASN A 664 15.92 9.95 21.67
C ASN A 664 17.10 9.94 20.68
N ALA A 665 18.11 10.74 20.96
CA ALA A 665 19.42 10.74 20.30
C ALA A 665 20.49 11.09 21.34
N PHE A 666 21.74 10.69 21.11
CA PHE A 666 22.88 11.13 21.92
C PHE A 666 24.19 11.07 21.14
N ALA A 667 25.18 11.86 21.57
CA ALA A 667 26.57 11.66 21.21
C ALA A 667 27.48 11.85 22.43
N ALA A 668 28.62 11.17 22.44
CA ALA A 668 29.73 11.43 23.33
C ALA A 668 31.02 11.43 22.50
N ASP A 669 31.85 12.47 22.65
CA ASP A 669 33.14 12.59 21.97
C ASP A 669 34.29 12.88 22.94
N ILE A 670 35.47 12.40 22.57
CA ILE A 670 36.75 12.80 23.14
C ILE A 670 37.68 13.18 21.99
N GLY A 671 38.51 14.20 22.19
CA GLY A 671 39.51 14.59 21.21
C GLY A 671 40.73 15.23 21.84
N LYS A 672 41.85 15.13 21.13
CA LYS A 672 43.14 15.71 21.50
C LYS A 672 43.71 16.48 20.32
N ASP A 673 43.99 17.75 20.54
CA ASP A 673 44.74 18.61 19.63
C ASP A 673 46.23 18.57 19.99
N GLY A 674 47.11 18.53 19.00
CA GLY A 674 48.55 18.32 19.16
C GLY A 674 48.87 16.97 19.81
N VAL A 675 48.62 15.87 19.11
CA VAL A 675 49.08 14.53 19.52
C VAL A 675 50.54 14.35 19.13
N PHE A 676 50.88 14.73 17.90
CA PHE A 676 52.23 14.73 17.32
C PHE A 676 52.70 16.11 16.83
N GLY A 677 51.90 17.17 17.03
CA GLY A 677 52.33 18.56 16.86
C GLY A 677 51.18 19.51 16.52
N HIS A 678 50.92 19.68 15.22
CA HIS A 678 49.84 20.52 14.68
C HIS A 678 48.62 19.70 14.22
N ASP A 679 48.56 18.43 14.61
CA ASP A 679 47.53 17.46 14.29
C ASP A 679 46.38 17.45 15.32
N SER A 680 45.35 16.65 15.06
CA SER A 680 44.30 16.37 16.03
C SER A 680 43.67 15.00 15.82
N ILE A 681 43.32 14.33 16.92
CA ILE A 681 42.53 13.09 16.91
C ILE A 681 41.18 13.33 17.59
N GLY A 682 40.17 12.57 17.20
CA GLY A 682 38.89 12.50 17.89
C GLY A 682 38.24 11.14 17.75
N LEU A 683 37.47 10.74 18.76
CA LEU A 683 36.62 9.57 18.76
C LEU A 683 35.23 10.00 19.23
N ARG A 684 34.18 9.61 18.49
CA ARG A 684 32.79 9.82 18.88
C ARG A 684 32.02 8.52 18.84
N ILE A 685 31.12 8.35 19.80
CA ILE A 685 30.03 7.38 19.77
C ILE A 685 28.73 8.17 19.69
N ALA A 686 27.84 7.82 18.76
CA ALA A 686 26.55 8.48 18.60
C ALA A 686 25.40 7.49 18.36
N GLN A 687 24.20 7.89 18.76
CA GLN A 687 22.95 7.32 18.29
C GLN A 687 22.17 8.47 17.62
N PRO A 688 21.88 8.37 16.31
CA PRO A 688 20.94 9.27 15.65
C PRO A 688 19.56 9.28 16.32
N LEU A 689 18.68 10.18 15.88
CA LEU A 689 17.33 10.24 16.40
C LEU A 689 16.58 8.94 16.08
N ARG A 690 16.16 8.23 17.12
CA ARG A 690 15.40 6.99 17.05
C ARG A 690 14.07 7.16 17.76
N VAL A 691 13.00 6.57 17.26
CA VAL A 691 11.77 6.34 18.04
C VAL A 691 12.07 5.32 19.13
N ALA A 692 12.06 5.76 20.38
CA ALA A 692 12.31 4.90 21.53
C ALA A 692 11.09 4.04 21.85
N ARG A 693 9.89 4.61 21.75
CA ARG A 693 8.59 3.91 21.88
C ARG A 693 7.45 4.78 21.36
N GLY A 694 6.35 4.15 20.94
CA GLY A 694 5.12 4.84 20.62
C GLY A 694 4.59 4.51 19.23
N GLY A 695 3.53 5.20 18.84
CA GLY A 695 2.77 4.88 17.64
C GLY A 695 1.53 5.74 17.53
N ILE A 696 0.69 5.41 16.55
CA ILE A 696 -0.61 6.03 16.29
C ILE A 696 -1.67 4.96 16.44
N ASP A 697 -2.75 5.27 17.14
CA ASP A 697 -3.91 4.41 17.30
C ASP A 697 -4.93 4.83 16.23
N LEU A 698 -5.25 3.91 15.31
CA LEU A 698 -6.08 4.16 14.14
C LEU A 698 -7.45 3.50 14.30
N GLY A 699 -8.54 4.28 14.23
CA GLY A 699 -9.89 3.74 14.08
C GLY A 699 -10.13 3.32 12.63
N LEU A 700 -10.09 2.02 12.37
CA LEU A 700 -10.26 1.43 11.04
C LEU A 700 -11.61 0.71 10.93
N PRO A 701 -12.31 0.79 9.77
CA PRO A 701 -13.56 0.09 9.55
C PRO A 701 -13.29 -1.41 9.40
N THR A 702 -13.98 -2.27 10.15
CA THR A 702 -13.76 -3.73 10.13
C THR A 702 -14.94 -4.53 9.59
N TYR A 703 -16.11 -3.91 9.43
CA TYR A 703 -17.27 -4.50 8.76
C TYR A 703 -18.07 -3.46 7.96
N PHE A 704 -18.60 -3.85 6.81
CA PHE A 704 -19.48 -3.02 5.99
C PHE A 704 -20.78 -3.77 5.71
N ASP A 705 -21.90 -3.17 6.09
CA ASP A 705 -23.23 -3.72 5.88
C ASP A 705 -23.83 -3.17 4.58
N TYR A 706 -24.11 -4.07 3.62
CA TYR A 706 -24.79 -3.72 2.38
C TYR A 706 -26.26 -3.32 2.57
N THR A 707 -26.89 -3.69 3.68
CA THR A 707 -28.29 -3.37 3.99
C THR A 707 -28.46 -1.89 4.33
N SER A 708 -27.59 -1.36 5.20
CA SER A 708 -27.51 0.06 5.53
C SER A 708 -26.65 0.88 4.57
N GLY A 709 -25.78 0.22 3.79
CA GLY A 709 -24.77 0.88 2.95
C GLY A 709 -23.67 1.58 3.76
N SER A 710 -23.37 1.09 4.97
CA SER A 710 -22.53 1.79 5.93
C SER A 710 -21.60 0.86 6.73
N VAL A 711 -20.55 1.44 7.33
CA VAL A 711 -19.68 0.74 8.28
C VAL A 711 -20.37 0.72 9.65
N THR A 712 -20.69 -0.48 10.15
CA THR A 712 -21.25 -0.65 11.50
C THR A 712 -20.17 -0.83 12.56
N ASP A 713 -19.06 -1.51 12.22
CA ASP A 713 -18.00 -1.85 13.16
C ASP A 713 -16.66 -1.16 12.84
N TRP A 714 -16.07 -0.57 13.88
CA TRP A 714 -14.79 0.12 13.85
C TRP A 714 -13.88 -0.43 14.94
N THR A 715 -12.65 -0.79 14.58
CA THR A 715 -11.65 -1.31 15.52
C THR A 715 -10.47 -0.37 15.62
N THR A 716 -10.05 -0.04 16.84
CA THR A 716 -8.82 0.74 17.09
C THR A 716 -7.61 -0.18 17.00
N GLN A 717 -6.70 0.10 16.06
CA GLN A 717 -5.53 -0.73 15.77
C GLN A 717 -4.23 0.09 15.84
N ARG A 718 -3.15 -0.54 16.34
CA ARG A 718 -1.89 0.12 16.68
C ARG A 718 -0.92 0.14 15.51
N LEU A 719 -0.70 1.30 14.91
CA LEU A 719 0.46 1.56 14.07
C LEU A 719 1.68 1.83 14.97
N ASN A 720 2.55 0.83 15.15
CA ASN A 720 3.75 0.92 15.97
C ASN A 720 4.90 1.60 15.20
N LEU A 721 5.45 2.69 15.73
CA LEU A 721 6.50 3.46 15.04
C LEU A 721 7.90 3.24 15.63
N ALA A 722 8.05 2.32 16.59
CA ALA A 722 9.34 1.98 17.19
C ALA A 722 10.04 0.85 16.42
N PRO A 723 11.28 1.06 15.93
CA PRO A 723 12.09 -0.01 15.35
C PRO A 723 12.50 -1.06 16.39
N GLN A 724 12.86 -2.23 15.89
CA GLN A 724 13.64 -3.23 16.60
C GLN A 724 15.12 -2.83 16.60
N GLY A 725 15.68 -2.46 15.44
CA GLY A 725 17.08 -2.03 15.30
C GLY A 725 17.42 -0.77 16.09
N ARG A 726 18.69 -0.59 16.44
CA ARG A 726 19.20 0.59 17.15
C ARG A 726 20.53 1.04 16.56
N GLU A 727 20.48 2.08 15.75
CA GLU A 727 21.66 2.63 15.08
C GLU A 727 22.67 3.17 16.10
N VAL A 728 23.90 2.67 16.06
CA VAL A 728 25.00 3.18 16.89
C VAL A 728 26.23 3.36 16.01
N ASP A 729 26.64 4.62 15.89
CA ASP A 729 27.81 5.05 15.13
C ASP A 729 29.02 5.18 16.05
N VAL A 730 30.16 4.69 15.60
CA VAL A 730 31.48 4.93 16.19
C VAL A 730 32.37 5.50 15.11
N GLU A 731 32.89 6.70 15.31
CA GLU A 731 33.73 7.38 14.33
C GLU A 731 35.03 7.88 14.96
N ALA A 732 36.16 7.43 14.42
CA ALA A 732 37.49 7.94 14.71
C ALA A 732 37.92 8.90 13.60
N ARG A 733 38.41 10.09 13.97
CA ARG A 733 38.94 11.11 13.06
C ARG A 733 40.39 11.41 13.38
N TYR A 734 41.21 11.64 12.37
CA TYR A 734 42.56 12.16 12.50
C TYR A 734 42.80 13.24 11.43
N GLY A 735 43.15 14.44 11.87
CA GLY A 735 43.38 15.59 10.99
C GLY A 735 44.77 16.17 11.18
N MET A 736 45.51 16.44 10.10
CA MET A 736 46.85 17.03 10.15
C MET A 736 47.10 18.01 8.99
N PRO A 737 47.94 19.05 9.17
CA PRO A 737 48.35 19.93 8.08
C PRO A 737 49.33 19.20 7.14
N VAL A 738 49.10 19.31 5.83
CA VAL A 738 49.94 18.68 4.79
C VAL A 738 49.98 19.58 3.56
N PHE A 739 51.15 19.78 2.95
CA PHE A 739 51.36 20.50 1.67
C PHE A 739 50.67 21.88 1.55
N GLY A 740 50.63 22.65 2.65
CA GLY A 740 49.97 23.98 2.68
C GLY A 740 48.44 23.92 2.81
N GLY A 741 47.87 22.72 2.92
CA GLY A 741 46.47 22.47 3.24
C GLY A 741 46.31 21.63 4.51
N GLY A 742 45.12 21.05 4.67
CA GLY A 742 44.77 20.09 5.72
C GLY A 742 44.30 18.77 5.14
N LEU A 743 44.68 17.66 5.77
CA LEU A 743 44.17 16.32 5.49
C LEU A 743 43.38 15.84 6.72
N ASP A 744 42.08 15.63 6.57
CA ASP A 744 41.24 14.93 7.55
C ASP A 744 41.00 13.48 7.05
N THR A 745 41.14 12.51 7.93
CA THR A 745 40.75 11.11 7.71
C THR A 745 39.72 10.70 8.75
N ASN A 746 38.72 9.92 8.33
CA ASN A 746 37.62 9.47 9.17
C ASN A 746 37.41 7.97 8.94
N LEU A 747 37.49 7.17 9.99
CA LEU A 747 37.13 5.75 10.00
C LEU A 747 35.85 5.60 10.82
N PHE A 748 34.83 4.96 10.27
CA PHE A 748 33.58 4.70 10.99
C PHE A 748 33.20 3.23 10.99
N TRP A 749 32.47 2.85 12.03
CA TRP A 749 31.72 1.61 12.15
C TRP A 749 30.32 1.96 12.67
N ARG A 750 29.30 1.33 12.08
CA ARG A 750 27.90 1.63 12.34
C ARG A 750 27.11 0.34 12.48
N ARG A 751 26.54 0.15 13.66
CA ARG A 751 25.61 -0.94 13.96
C ARG A 751 24.18 -0.58 13.55
N ASP A 752 23.39 -1.58 13.14
CA ASP A 752 21.96 -1.47 12.80
C ASP A 752 21.63 -0.22 11.94
N PRO A 753 22.29 -0.01 10.78
CA PRO A 753 22.22 1.24 10.01
C PRO A 753 20.77 1.63 9.68
N GLY A 754 20.42 2.90 9.89
CA GLY A 754 19.05 3.42 9.76
C GLY A 754 18.03 2.85 10.77
N ASN A 755 18.48 2.28 11.89
CA ASN A 755 17.68 1.52 12.85
C ASN A 755 17.06 0.22 12.28
N PHE A 756 17.84 -0.56 11.53
CA PHE A 756 17.44 -1.88 11.02
C PHE A 756 18.28 -3.00 11.67
N ALA A 757 17.66 -3.84 12.50
CA ALA A 757 18.33 -4.94 13.21
C ALA A 757 18.80 -6.08 12.28
N ALA A 758 18.14 -6.24 11.13
CA ALA A 758 18.44 -7.31 10.17
C ALA A 758 19.53 -6.94 9.14
N LEU A 759 19.99 -5.69 9.11
CA LEU A 759 21.05 -5.27 8.19
C LEU A 759 22.44 -5.51 8.81
N PRO A 760 23.44 -5.89 7.99
CA PRO A 760 24.81 -6.01 8.47
C PRO A 760 25.34 -4.66 8.95
N ASN A 761 26.29 -4.71 9.89
CA ASN A 761 27.02 -3.51 10.32
C ASN A 761 27.75 -2.89 9.13
N ASP A 762 27.64 -1.57 9.01
CA ASP A 762 28.29 -0.75 7.99
C ASP A 762 29.64 -0.25 8.53
N TYR A 763 30.65 -0.14 7.67
CA TYR A 763 31.96 0.39 8.04
C TYR A 763 32.67 0.95 6.82
N GLY A 764 33.50 1.96 7.03
CA GLY A 764 34.21 2.59 5.92
C GLY A 764 35.17 3.67 6.37
N MET A 765 35.88 4.21 5.37
CA MET A 765 36.85 5.27 5.58
C MET A 765 36.63 6.39 4.55
N ALA A 766 36.77 7.63 5.00
CA ALA A 766 36.86 8.81 4.16
C ALA A 766 38.24 9.48 4.34
N MET A 767 38.73 10.12 3.29
CA MET A 767 39.83 11.06 3.35
C MET A 767 39.39 12.35 2.64
N ARG A 768 39.59 13.50 3.28
CA ARG A 768 39.31 14.82 2.72
C ARG A 768 40.57 15.66 2.79
N TYR A 769 41.02 16.15 1.64
CA TYR A 769 42.11 17.11 1.53
C TYR A 769 41.55 18.50 1.19
N SER A 770 41.93 19.52 1.95
CA SER A 770 41.49 20.91 1.78
C SER A 770 42.69 21.82 1.55
N LEU A 771 42.75 22.46 0.38
CA LEU A 771 43.70 23.52 0.05
C LEU A 771 43.20 24.87 0.56
N GLY A 772 44.04 25.61 1.28
CA GLY A 772 43.82 27.03 1.54
C GLY A 772 44.23 27.87 0.33
N PHE A 773 43.50 28.97 0.08
CA PHE A 773 43.78 29.98 -0.93
C PHE A 773 43.70 31.37 -0.29
#